data_AF-A0A4R5XIM8-F1
#
_entry.id   AF-A0A4R5XIM8-F1
#
_cell.length_a   1.000
_cell.length_b   1.000
_cell.length_c   1.000
_cell.angle_alpha   90.00
_cell.angle_beta   90.00
_cell.angle_gamma   90.00
#
_symmetry.space_group_name_H-M   'P 1'
#
loop_
_entity.id
_entity.type
_entity.pdbx_description
1 polymer ?
#
loop_
_entity_poly.entity_id
_entity_poly.type
_entity_poly.pdbx_seq_one_letter_code
_entity_poly.pdbx_strand_id
1 'polypeptide(L)'
;MNMNEAPNPTRPNSFIEDGTYLIVNASPERRNHIILADDGSLAAGSKQQDGEPALNELWDVKMLENGRYNIRSWQSHEYASEPHNRGGAVVTQARGNDWIITETRFKGQFVIGLVRAQLYWCLAGDDVGTPVTLRDNPAVRGCNWIFKKYDGALPDQNFPPTDPLLQHLHHMLTKLPDHRNVHSNQLRDLAVHEAGYDYRPLSEGCLEGTRTELIGNIMQWTEHGRGPATMQWRRGRGSANDRSVRPICWLSGPAGAGKSAVAQEVATQLHDENRLLASFFFRRGEGARSGSSRFIITLAYHLSRSIPITDGLFQHILNDNPTITNQPLGVQFKKLLVDVLCPKEVVDRTAPAHVPLRVIVIDALDECDDKLAMREFIRILAAVMMNRRIPLLFFITSRVEEHIREEFESIRSTTHVLSLDDFDARIDIHEFFRSRFENLRKMKGRLMARVPQPWPSTADIDILVEKSSGLFIFASTLLRYVEAATMPHRELPKLLDAHVGIDPLYSQVLSFASRDDHFDRVLGTVILLQESLPLPQLSHLLQLEYEEVLVELLQVQSVLKVPEDDKQPVQLMHTSLRDFLTTEERSKTFFINPPACHAGITVDCLRVIMDHEGDTFLDGKAEIYASQNWYQHFLNIVTGENINIVLNSPSCNPVIRSLEEFRLRQIFDLWVNTVILQRRQIVRRALSILNEIIQSLNQLQNYPVELLQYIQDIQKHFDLVSAIRLMCNSISLVS
;
A
#
# COMPACT_ATOMS: atom_id res chain seq x y z
N MET A 1 8.82 67.87 32.48
CA MET A 1 9.82 67.91 31.38
C MET A 1 9.38 66.93 30.31
N ASN A 2 9.56 67.30 29.04
CA ASN A 2 8.85 66.86 27.82
C ASN A 2 8.54 65.35 27.65
N MET A 3 7.35 65.06 27.10
CA MET A 3 6.82 63.72 26.81
C MET A 3 7.08 63.21 25.37
N ASN A 4 8.11 63.68 24.67
CA ASN A 4 8.32 63.40 23.22
C ASN A 4 9.76 63.00 22.83
N GLU A 5 10.50 62.28 23.69
CA GLU A 5 11.79 61.72 23.27
C GLU A 5 11.66 60.24 22.88
N ALA A 6 11.96 59.94 21.62
CA ALA A 6 12.23 58.59 21.13
C ALA A 6 13.43 57.99 21.90
N PRO A 7 13.46 56.66 22.14
CA PRO A 7 14.56 56.02 22.86
C PRO A 7 15.90 56.24 22.15
N ASN A 8 16.84 56.82 22.89
CA ASN A 8 18.20 57.19 22.46
C ASN A 8 19.09 55.92 22.39
N PRO A 9 19.73 55.59 21.25
CA PRO A 9 20.38 54.28 20.99
C PRO A 9 21.76 54.09 21.64
N THR A 10 22.09 54.78 22.73
CA THR A 10 23.44 54.80 23.33
C THR A 10 23.54 54.30 24.76
N ARG A 11 22.49 53.67 25.31
CA ARG A 11 22.63 52.80 26.49
C ARG A 11 22.88 51.36 26.02
N PRO A 12 23.69 50.56 26.74
CA PRO A 12 23.86 49.15 26.39
C PRO A 12 22.49 48.49 26.47
N ASN A 13 21.88 48.18 25.31
CA ASN A 13 20.65 47.42 25.25
C ASN A 13 20.93 46.10 25.99
N SER A 14 20.05 45.72 26.92
CA SER A 14 20.04 44.34 27.36
C SER A 14 19.69 43.48 26.13
N PHE A 15 20.67 42.72 25.65
CA PHE A 15 20.45 41.80 24.54
C PHE A 15 19.76 40.56 25.10
N ILE A 16 18.81 40.03 24.34
CA ILE A 16 18.28 38.69 24.60
C ILE A 16 19.30 37.69 24.04
N GLU A 17 19.75 36.77 24.89
CA GLU A 17 20.66 35.70 24.49
C GLU A 17 19.96 34.70 23.58
N ASP A 18 20.73 33.98 22.75
CA ASP A 18 20.18 32.86 21.99
C ASP A 18 19.63 31.78 22.93
N GLY A 19 18.44 31.27 22.62
CA GLY A 19 17.82 30.21 23.40
C GLY A 19 16.32 30.05 23.15
N THR A 20 15.71 29.14 23.89
CA THR A 20 14.26 28.87 23.84
C THR A 20 13.57 29.64 24.96
N TYR A 21 12.45 30.28 24.64
CA TYR A 21 11.76 31.20 25.53
C TYR A 21 10.26 30.98 25.53
N LEU A 22 9.65 31.24 26.69
CA LEU A 22 8.25 31.64 26.79
C LEU A 22 8.17 33.15 26.62
N ILE A 23 7.43 33.60 25.62
CA ILE A 23 7.19 35.03 25.37
C ILE A 23 5.88 35.41 26.05
N VAL A 24 5.94 36.20 27.13
CA VAL A 24 4.80 36.51 28.00
C VAL A 24 4.44 37.97 27.89
N ASN A 25 3.16 38.31 27.78
CA ASN A 25 2.75 39.70 27.80
C ASN A 25 3.04 40.35 29.17
N ALA A 26 3.65 41.54 29.16
CA ALA A 26 4.18 42.18 30.35
C ALA A 26 3.11 42.91 31.19
N SER A 27 1.85 42.92 30.76
CA SER A 27 0.81 43.62 31.50
C SER A 27 0.49 42.92 32.83
N PRO A 28 0.42 43.65 33.96
CA PRO A 28 0.20 43.06 35.29
C PRO A 28 -1.07 42.20 35.41
N GLU A 29 -2.10 42.54 34.64
CA GLU A 29 -3.39 41.84 34.61
C GLU A 29 -3.44 40.75 33.51
N ARG A 30 -2.46 40.71 32.59
CA ARG A 30 -2.55 40.00 31.29
C ARG A 30 -1.35 39.10 31.00
N ARG A 31 -0.89 38.31 31.97
CA ARG A 31 0.27 37.39 31.82
C ARG A 31 0.02 36.17 30.91
N ASN A 32 -0.62 36.37 29.76
CA ASN A 32 -0.79 35.35 28.73
C ASN A 32 0.55 35.17 28.00
N HIS A 33 0.94 33.93 27.75
CA HIS A 33 2.07 33.63 26.87
C HIS A 33 1.59 33.59 25.41
N ILE A 34 2.53 33.69 24.47
CA ILE A 34 2.22 33.52 23.04
C ILE A 34 2.20 32.03 22.72
N ILE A 35 1.13 31.57 22.07
CA ILE A 35 1.01 30.23 21.48
C ILE A 35 0.96 30.28 19.97
N LEU A 36 1.35 29.17 19.33
CA LEU A 36 0.95 28.84 17.97
C LEU A 36 -0.45 28.22 18.00
N ALA A 37 -1.40 28.87 17.33
CA ALA A 37 -2.75 28.34 17.12
C ALA A 37 -2.80 27.39 15.92
N ASP A 38 -3.83 26.54 15.84
CA ASP A 38 -4.00 25.53 14.80
C ASP A 38 -4.09 26.11 13.38
N ASP A 39 -4.47 27.38 13.26
CA ASP A 39 -4.52 28.12 11.99
C ASP A 39 -3.16 28.73 11.57
N GLY A 40 -2.09 28.44 12.33
CA GLY A 40 -0.75 28.95 12.09
C GLY A 40 -0.52 30.39 12.58
N SER A 41 -1.50 31.00 13.25
CA SER A 41 -1.36 32.35 13.82
C SER A 41 -0.79 32.33 15.24
N LEU A 42 -0.15 33.43 15.62
CA LEU A 42 0.29 33.67 16.99
C LEU A 42 -0.90 34.21 17.79
N ALA A 43 -1.21 33.58 18.92
CA ALA A 43 -2.34 33.95 19.75
C ALA A 43 -1.99 33.97 21.25
N ALA A 44 -2.86 34.58 22.04
CA ALA A 44 -2.76 34.56 23.49
C ALA A 44 -3.13 33.17 24.04
N GLY A 45 -2.20 32.53 24.74
CA GLY A 45 -2.44 31.32 25.50
C GLY A 45 -3.02 31.58 26.89
N SER A 46 -3.27 30.50 27.62
CA SER A 46 -3.77 30.58 29.00
C SER A 46 -2.69 31.08 29.97
N LYS A 47 -3.10 31.64 31.12
CA LYS A 47 -2.14 31.95 32.19
C LYS A 47 -1.63 30.63 32.78
N GLN A 48 -0.36 30.31 32.54
CA GLN A 48 0.26 29.09 33.01
C GLN A 48 0.21 29.02 34.56
N GLN A 49 -0.40 27.97 35.11
CA GLN A 49 -0.34 27.59 36.53
C GLN A 49 0.74 26.53 36.69
N ASP A 50 1.89 26.89 37.25
CA ASP A 50 2.99 26.04 37.77
C ASP A 50 3.22 24.64 37.11
N GLY A 51 3.11 24.54 35.77
CA GLY A 51 3.34 23.32 34.98
C GLY A 51 4.34 23.53 33.84
N GLU A 52 4.87 22.44 33.26
CA GLU A 52 5.76 22.52 32.09
C GLU A 52 5.04 23.11 30.86
N PRO A 53 5.70 23.96 30.06
CA PRO A 53 5.09 24.57 28.89
C PRO A 53 4.86 23.57 27.76
N ALA A 54 3.72 23.69 27.08
CA ALA A 54 3.46 22.93 25.85
C ALA A 54 4.30 23.48 24.68
N LEU A 55 4.55 22.66 23.65
CA LEU A 55 5.44 23.04 22.54
C LEU A 55 4.97 24.23 21.73
N ASN A 56 3.66 24.37 21.59
CA ASN A 56 3.06 25.51 20.91
C ASN A 56 3.30 26.81 21.68
N GLU A 57 3.72 26.76 22.94
CA GLU A 57 4.06 27.91 23.79
C GLU A 57 5.54 28.30 23.70
N LEU A 58 6.40 27.46 23.12
CA LEU A 58 7.86 27.63 23.08
C LEU A 58 8.35 28.28 21.77
N TRP A 59 9.26 29.23 21.93
CA TRP A 59 9.82 30.04 20.84
C TRP A 59 11.34 30.09 20.90
N ASP A 60 12.01 29.66 19.85
CA ASP A 60 13.44 29.89 19.68
C ASP A 60 13.68 31.33 19.24
N VAL A 61 14.54 32.02 19.99
CA VAL A 61 14.95 33.39 19.71
C VAL A 61 16.44 33.38 19.44
N LYS A 62 16.84 33.76 18.23
CA LYS A 62 18.25 33.80 17.82
C LYS A 62 18.62 35.16 17.29
N MET A 63 19.73 35.72 17.77
CA MET A 63 20.31 36.95 17.26
C MET A 63 21.07 36.69 15.97
N LEU A 64 20.81 37.51 14.96
CA LEU A 64 21.46 37.50 13.66
C LEU A 64 22.68 38.45 13.68
N GLU A 65 23.61 38.26 12.74
CA GLU A 65 24.81 39.10 12.61
C GLU A 65 24.49 40.59 12.40
N ASN A 66 23.31 40.91 11.87
CA ASN A 66 22.85 42.28 11.66
C ASN A 66 22.23 42.93 12.92
N GLY A 67 22.30 42.27 14.09
CA GLY A 67 21.75 42.74 15.36
C GLY A 67 20.22 42.62 15.48
N ARG A 68 19.57 41.92 14.55
CA ARG A 68 18.14 41.59 14.60
C ARG A 68 17.92 40.17 15.10
N TYR A 69 16.67 39.79 15.31
CA TYR A 69 16.30 38.49 15.84
C TYR A 69 15.42 37.73 14.85
N ASN A 70 15.61 36.42 14.76
CA ASN A 70 14.55 35.54 14.31
C ASN A 70 13.77 35.03 15.54
N ILE A 71 12.50 34.72 15.32
CA ILE A 71 11.64 34.11 16.32
C ILE A 71 10.98 32.92 15.63
N ARG A 72 11.25 31.70 16.08
CA ARG A 72 10.81 30.46 15.44
C ARG A 72 9.93 29.67 16.41
N SER A 73 8.78 29.20 15.94
CA SER A 73 7.93 28.31 16.72
C SER A 73 8.66 26.98 16.91
N TRP A 74 8.64 26.45 18.13
CA TRP A 74 9.20 25.12 18.38
C TRP A 74 8.33 24.01 17.78
N GLN A 75 7.00 24.12 17.88
CA GLN A 75 6.05 23.13 17.36
C GLN A 75 6.11 22.96 15.84
N SER A 76 6.02 24.06 15.08
CA SER A 76 6.00 23.99 13.60
C SER A 76 7.38 24.11 12.98
N HIS A 77 8.38 24.59 13.73
CA HIS A 77 9.69 25.01 13.24
C HIS A 77 9.62 26.05 12.11
N GLU A 78 8.53 26.80 12.05
CA GLU A 78 8.36 27.92 11.15
C GLU A 78 8.63 29.24 11.87
N TYR A 79 8.98 30.27 11.12
CA TYR A 79 9.35 31.56 11.66
C TYR A 79 8.15 32.49 11.74
N ALA A 80 8.07 33.27 12.82
CA ALA A 80 7.11 34.35 12.91
C ALA A 80 7.34 35.36 11.77
N SER A 81 6.27 35.63 11.04
CA SER A 81 6.26 36.36 9.78
C SER A 81 5.13 37.38 9.74
N GLU A 82 5.32 38.42 8.92
CA GLU A 82 4.34 39.48 8.72
C GLU A 82 3.05 38.92 8.08
N PRO A 83 1.86 39.32 8.55
CA PRO A 83 0.59 39.02 7.88
C PRO A 83 0.57 39.57 6.45
N HIS A 84 -0.13 38.88 5.55
CA HIS A 84 -0.36 39.37 4.19
C HIS A 84 -1.17 40.68 4.11
N ASN A 85 -1.92 41.01 5.17
CA ASN A 85 -2.74 42.22 5.26
C ASN A 85 -2.28 43.10 6.43
N ARG A 86 -2.20 44.42 6.22
CA ARG A 86 -1.79 45.40 7.24
C ARG A 86 -2.76 45.38 8.43
N GLY A 87 -2.26 45.04 9.62
CA GLY A 87 -3.06 44.86 10.84
C GLY A 87 -3.56 43.42 11.09
N GLY A 88 -3.17 42.45 10.25
CA GLY A 88 -3.47 41.03 10.46
C GLY A 88 -2.71 40.40 11.63
N ALA A 89 -3.04 39.14 11.92
CA ALA A 89 -2.34 38.34 12.92
C ALA A 89 -0.96 37.94 12.42
N VAL A 90 0.05 38.00 13.30
CA VAL A 90 1.37 37.42 13.01
C VAL A 90 1.19 35.92 12.81
N VAL A 91 1.77 35.37 11.76
CA VAL A 91 1.65 33.95 11.38
C VAL A 91 3.03 33.31 11.33
N THR A 92 3.09 31.98 11.34
CA THR A 92 4.34 31.27 11.05
C THR A 92 4.46 30.91 9.58
N GLN A 93 5.66 31.03 9.03
CA GLN A 93 5.99 30.67 7.64
C GLN A 93 7.40 30.07 7.54
N ALA A 94 7.66 29.30 6.49
CA ALA A 94 8.97 28.70 6.23
C ALA A 94 10.11 29.74 6.09
N ARG A 95 9.80 30.97 5.65
CA ARG A 95 10.73 32.10 5.61
C ARG A 95 10.24 33.20 6.55
N GLY A 96 11.06 33.55 7.53
CA GLY A 96 10.72 34.54 8.55
C GLY A 96 11.14 35.97 8.22
N ASN A 97 10.55 36.93 8.92
CA ASN A 97 11.05 38.30 8.98
C ASN A 97 12.10 38.44 10.08
N ASP A 98 13.03 39.39 9.87
CA ASP A 98 13.93 39.84 10.93
C ASP A 98 13.18 40.82 11.86
N TRP A 99 13.15 40.51 13.15
CA TRP A 99 12.52 41.33 14.18
C TRP A 99 13.55 42.17 14.92
N ILE A 100 13.20 43.41 15.26
CA ILE A 100 13.92 44.18 16.28
C ILE A 100 13.26 43.91 17.62
N ILE A 101 14.08 43.53 18.60
CA ILE A 101 13.66 43.43 20.01
C ILE A 101 14.35 44.56 20.75
N THR A 102 13.58 45.42 21.42
CA THR A 102 14.12 46.59 22.14
C THR A 102 13.56 46.64 23.55
N GLU A 103 14.44 46.79 24.54
CA GLU A 103 14.01 46.97 25.93
C GLU A 103 13.30 48.31 26.10
N THR A 104 12.16 48.30 26.78
CA THR A 104 11.38 49.49 27.09
C THR A 104 12.00 50.27 28.26
N ARG A 105 11.38 51.39 28.64
CA ARG A 105 11.74 52.11 29.88
C ARG A 105 11.58 51.26 31.16
N PHE A 106 10.84 50.16 31.10
CA PHE A 106 10.67 49.22 32.19
C PHE A 106 11.64 48.06 32.00
N LYS A 107 12.59 47.92 32.94
CA LYS A 107 13.64 46.90 32.88
C LYS A 107 13.04 45.49 32.77
N GLY A 108 13.56 44.69 31.83
CA GLY A 108 13.09 43.32 31.55
C GLY A 108 11.79 43.23 30.74
N GLN A 109 11.26 44.35 30.22
CA GLN A 109 10.14 44.36 29.28
C GLN A 109 10.61 44.86 27.91
N PHE A 110 10.19 44.18 26.86
CA PHE A 110 10.66 44.38 25.49
C PHE A 110 9.49 44.66 24.54
N VAL A 111 9.76 45.37 23.46
CA VAL A 111 8.88 45.48 22.29
C VAL A 111 9.50 44.69 21.13
N ILE A 112 8.66 43.99 20.38
CA ILE A 112 9.05 43.23 19.18
C ILE A 112 8.46 43.95 17.99
N GLY A 113 9.29 44.40 17.04
CA GLY A 113 8.82 45.23 15.94
C GLY A 113 9.58 45.09 14.62
N LEU A 114 8.94 45.56 13.54
CA LEU A 114 9.47 45.60 12.17
C LEU A 114 10.07 46.97 11.84
N VAL A 115 11.35 46.96 11.46
CA VAL A 115 12.14 48.18 11.17
C VAL A 115 11.55 48.99 10.02
N ARG A 116 11.05 48.30 8.99
CA ARG A 116 10.60 48.94 7.75
C ARG A 116 9.23 49.61 7.87
N ALA A 117 8.45 49.27 8.92
CA ALA A 117 7.04 49.65 9.01
C ALA A 117 6.63 50.34 10.32
N GLN A 118 7.52 50.46 11.32
CA GLN A 118 7.19 50.97 12.67
C GLN A 118 5.98 50.24 13.27
N LEU A 119 5.92 48.91 13.05
CA LEU A 119 4.85 48.04 13.53
C LEU A 119 5.37 47.12 14.63
N TYR A 120 4.55 46.90 15.67
CA TYR A 120 4.91 46.17 16.88
C TYR A 120 3.89 45.08 17.19
N TRP A 121 4.37 43.97 17.76
CA TRP A 121 3.51 42.88 18.23
C TRP A 121 2.66 43.33 19.40
N CYS A 122 1.34 43.23 19.27
CA CYS A 122 0.40 43.68 20.29
C CYS A 122 -0.82 42.75 20.39
N LEU A 123 -1.28 42.52 21.63
CA LEU A 123 -2.57 41.88 21.91
C LEU A 123 -3.68 42.91 22.07
N ALA A 124 -4.84 42.64 21.45
CA ALA A 124 -6.02 43.48 21.53
C ALA A 124 -6.84 43.27 22.82
N GLY A 125 -6.77 42.06 23.37
CA GLY A 125 -7.57 41.56 24.48
C GLY A 125 -6.87 40.40 25.20
N ASP A 126 -7.51 39.92 26.26
CA ASP A 126 -6.91 38.99 27.23
C ASP A 126 -7.52 37.58 27.16
N ASP A 127 -8.49 37.38 26.26
CA ASP A 127 -9.13 36.10 26.04
C ASP A 127 -8.16 35.14 25.34
N VAL A 128 -8.18 33.87 25.75
CA VAL A 128 -7.40 32.81 25.10
C VAL A 128 -7.81 32.72 23.62
N GLY A 129 -6.82 32.63 22.74
CA GLY A 129 -7.01 32.68 21.28
C GLY A 129 -7.01 34.09 20.69
N THR A 130 -6.86 35.15 21.49
CA THR A 130 -6.73 36.50 20.94
C THR A 130 -5.47 36.62 20.08
N PRO A 131 -5.55 37.02 18.80
CA PRO A 131 -4.39 37.06 17.91
C PRO A 131 -3.40 38.16 18.29
N VAL A 132 -2.11 37.86 18.13
CA VAL A 132 -1.01 38.82 18.15
C VAL A 132 -1.02 39.57 16.83
N THR A 133 -1.28 40.86 16.85
CA THR A 133 -1.40 41.70 15.64
C THR A 133 -0.30 42.76 15.60
N LEU A 134 0.01 43.22 14.40
CA LEU A 134 0.97 44.31 14.20
C LEU A 134 0.30 45.68 14.29
N ARG A 135 0.77 46.55 15.20
CA ARG A 135 0.23 47.91 15.43
C ARG A 135 1.31 48.99 15.39
N ASP A 136 0.91 50.21 15.03
CA ASP A 136 1.77 51.38 14.79
C ASP A 136 2.15 52.17 16.06
N ASN A 137 1.57 51.85 17.21
CA ASN A 137 1.85 52.53 18.47
C ASN A 137 2.26 51.54 19.59
N PRO A 138 3.55 51.46 19.95
CA PRO A 138 4.04 50.54 20.99
C PRO A 138 3.66 50.99 22.42
N ALA A 139 3.15 52.21 22.61
CA ALA A 139 2.68 52.69 23.91
C ALA A 139 1.30 52.13 24.30
N VAL A 140 0.65 51.38 23.40
CA VAL A 140 -0.64 50.73 23.66
C VAL A 140 -0.47 49.57 24.64
N ARG A 141 -1.42 49.43 25.57
CA ARG A 141 -1.45 48.29 26.50
C ARG A 141 -1.52 46.98 25.70
N GLY A 142 -0.57 46.07 25.92
CA GLY A 142 -0.51 44.78 25.25
C GLY A 142 0.66 44.61 24.26
N CYS A 143 1.51 45.62 24.07
CA CYS A 143 2.67 45.55 23.17
C CYS A 143 4.02 45.25 23.84
N ASN A 144 4.03 45.13 25.17
CA ASN A 144 5.23 44.83 25.95
C ASN A 144 5.29 43.35 26.28
N TRP A 145 6.48 42.77 26.17
CA TRP A 145 6.74 41.33 26.30
C TRP A 145 7.87 41.07 27.29
N ILE A 146 7.78 39.96 28.01
CA ILE A 146 8.80 39.43 28.92
C ILE A 146 9.24 38.09 28.34
N PHE A 147 10.54 37.94 28.14
CA PHE A 147 11.14 36.69 27.69
C PHE A 147 11.58 35.90 28.91
N LYS A 148 10.92 34.77 29.16
CA LYS A 148 11.32 33.82 30.20
C LYS A 148 12.09 32.68 29.53
N LYS A 149 13.40 32.61 29.79
CA LYS A 149 14.25 31.55 29.25
C LYS A 149 13.77 30.20 29.77
N TYR A 150 13.62 29.24 28.87
CA TYR A 150 13.25 27.86 29.18
C TYR A 150 14.51 27.00 29.13
N ASP A 151 15.04 26.67 30.30
CA ASP A 151 16.24 25.82 30.45
C ASP A 151 15.87 24.36 30.81
N GLY A 152 14.58 24.00 30.71
CA GLY A 152 14.08 22.65 30.98
C GLY A 152 14.40 21.66 29.86
N ALA A 153 14.21 20.36 30.13
CA ALA A 153 14.23 19.37 29.06
C ALA A 153 13.13 19.72 28.04
N LEU A 154 13.50 19.81 26.76
CA LEU A 154 12.59 20.20 25.69
C LEU A 154 11.40 19.24 25.65
N PRO A 155 10.14 19.72 25.68
CA PRO A 155 8.95 18.86 25.74
C PRO A 155 8.60 18.29 24.35
N ASP A 156 9.57 17.65 23.68
CA ASP A 156 9.30 16.68 22.60
C ASP A 156 10.58 15.91 22.27
N GLN A 157 11.15 15.31 23.30
CA GLN A 157 11.88 14.10 23.05
C GLN A 157 10.85 12.97 23.20
N ASN A 158 10.59 12.22 22.12
CA ASN A 158 9.95 10.89 22.20
C ASN A 158 10.67 9.94 23.19
N PHE A 159 11.79 10.38 23.78
CA PHE A 159 12.63 9.60 24.67
C PHE A 159 13.05 10.44 25.87
N PRO A 160 13.16 9.83 27.06
CA PRO A 160 13.71 10.51 28.21
C PRO A 160 15.17 10.93 27.95
N PRO A 161 15.70 11.99 28.58
CA PRO A 161 17.11 12.40 28.44
C PRO A 161 18.12 11.30 28.81
N THR A 162 17.69 10.33 29.61
CA THR A 162 18.47 9.14 30.00
C THR A 162 18.48 8.03 28.95
N ASP A 163 17.80 8.21 27.82
CA ASP A 163 17.68 7.19 26.78
C ASP A 163 19.05 6.92 26.10
N PRO A 164 19.49 5.65 26.01
CA PRO A 164 20.79 5.32 25.43
C PRO A 164 20.97 5.75 23.98
N LEU A 165 19.89 5.75 23.17
CA LEU A 165 19.98 6.22 21.79
C LEU A 165 20.18 7.73 21.77
N LEU A 166 19.42 8.50 22.55
CA LEU A 166 19.60 9.95 22.59
C LEU A 166 21.00 10.35 23.05
N GLN A 167 21.53 9.68 24.09
CA GLN A 167 22.90 9.92 24.56
C GLN A 167 23.93 9.63 23.46
N HIS A 168 23.74 8.54 22.71
CA HIS A 168 24.59 8.22 21.57
C HIS A 168 24.52 9.29 20.47
N LEU A 169 23.31 9.70 20.08
CA LEU A 169 23.11 10.72 19.05
C LEU A 169 23.73 12.06 19.47
N HIS A 170 23.59 12.44 20.74
CA HIS A 170 24.23 13.63 21.30
C HIS A 170 25.75 13.54 21.23
N HIS A 171 26.33 12.41 21.64
CA HIS A 171 27.77 12.18 21.55
C HIS A 171 28.28 12.25 20.10
N MET A 172 27.56 11.67 19.13
CA MET A 172 27.91 11.80 17.72
C MET A 172 27.88 13.26 17.26
N LEU A 173 26.84 14.01 17.63
CA LEU A 173 26.69 15.40 17.25
C LEU A 173 27.85 16.25 17.81
N THR A 174 28.27 16.02 19.06
CA THR A 174 29.42 16.73 19.66
C THR A 174 30.77 16.44 19.01
N LYS A 175 30.90 15.32 18.27
CA LYS A 175 32.12 14.96 17.55
C LYS A 175 32.18 15.58 16.15
N LEU A 176 31.10 16.19 15.67
CA LEU A 176 31.07 16.80 14.35
C LEU A 176 31.83 18.14 14.37
N PRO A 177 32.55 18.49 13.27
CA PRO A 177 33.16 19.81 13.14
C PRO A 177 32.11 20.92 13.20
N ASP A 178 32.47 22.06 13.82
CA ASP A 178 31.59 23.21 14.08
C ASP A 178 31.17 23.90 12.75
N HIS A 179 30.21 23.33 12.02
CA HIS A 179 29.67 23.89 10.78
C HIS A 179 28.51 24.84 11.08
N ARG A 180 28.84 26.04 11.56
CA ARG A 180 27.90 27.07 12.05
C ARG A 180 26.86 27.62 11.05
N ASN A 181 26.69 27.06 9.86
CA ASN A 181 25.83 27.62 8.81
C ASN A 181 25.10 26.61 7.92
N VAL A 182 24.75 25.42 8.40
CA VAL A 182 23.93 24.49 7.61
C VAL A 182 22.44 24.72 7.88
N HIS A 183 21.91 25.82 7.34
CA HIS A 183 20.46 25.96 7.16
C HIS A 183 20.09 25.33 5.82
N SER A 184 19.80 24.04 5.81
CA SER A 184 19.32 23.36 4.61
C SER A 184 18.10 22.51 4.95
N ASN A 185 16.98 22.70 4.27
CA ASN A 185 15.82 21.82 4.37
C ASN A 185 15.97 20.60 3.45
N GLN A 186 17.21 20.20 3.09
CA GLN A 186 17.46 19.20 2.04
C GLN A 186 16.73 17.88 2.26
N LEU A 187 16.72 17.32 3.48
CA LEU A 187 15.95 16.11 3.78
C LEU A 187 14.46 16.28 3.50
N ARG A 188 13.88 17.40 3.93
CA ARG A 188 12.47 17.72 3.71
C ARG A 188 12.17 17.85 2.22
N ASP A 189 13.01 18.59 1.48
CA ASP A 189 12.81 18.87 0.06
C ASP A 189 12.95 17.60 -0.81
N LEU A 190 13.68 16.60 -0.33
CA LEU A 190 13.88 15.31 -1.01
C LEU A 190 12.88 14.23 -0.58
N ALA A 191 12.23 14.39 0.57
CA ALA A 191 11.30 13.41 1.10
C ALA A 191 10.04 13.28 0.25
N VAL A 192 9.45 12.08 0.25
CA VAL A 192 8.15 11.81 -0.37
C VAL A 192 7.09 11.95 0.71
N HIS A 193 6.56 13.16 0.90
CA HIS A 193 5.62 13.46 1.99
C HIS A 193 4.34 12.60 1.91
N GLU A 194 3.90 12.28 0.69
CA GLU A 194 2.74 11.43 0.44
C GLU A 194 2.94 9.93 0.77
N ALA A 195 4.17 9.54 1.14
CA ALA A 195 4.47 8.17 1.60
C ALA A 195 4.36 8.01 3.13
N GLY A 196 4.03 9.07 3.88
CA GLY A 196 3.75 8.99 5.31
C GLY A 196 2.49 8.17 5.64
N TYR A 197 2.45 7.58 6.83
CA TYR A 197 1.28 6.83 7.31
C TYR A 197 0.05 7.74 7.50
N ASP A 198 0.30 9.02 7.79
CA ASP A 198 -0.65 10.10 8.06
C ASP A 198 -1.12 10.82 6.79
N TYR A 199 -0.55 10.50 5.62
CA TYR A 199 -1.04 11.04 4.35
C TYR A 199 -2.37 10.43 3.92
N ARG A 200 -2.60 9.15 4.22
CA ARG A 200 -3.90 8.50 3.92
C ARG A 200 -4.95 9.00 4.92
N PRO A 201 -6.18 9.29 4.46
CA PRO A 201 -7.27 9.61 5.37
C PRO A 201 -7.50 8.46 6.36
N LEU A 202 -7.78 8.78 7.63
CA LEU A 202 -8.12 7.78 8.65
C LEU A 202 -9.34 6.92 8.25
N SER A 203 -10.21 7.44 7.36
CA SER A 203 -11.33 6.68 6.80
C SER A 203 -10.92 5.49 5.90
N GLU A 204 -9.66 5.42 5.48
CA GLU A 204 -9.07 4.30 4.73
C GLU A 204 -8.31 3.30 5.62
N GLY A 205 -8.20 3.59 6.92
CA GLY A 205 -7.60 2.71 7.92
C GLY A 205 -8.53 1.58 8.35
N CYS A 206 -8.10 0.80 9.36
CA CYS A 206 -8.97 -0.21 9.96
C CYS A 206 -10.18 0.44 10.62
N LEU A 207 -11.36 -0.14 10.41
CA LEU A 207 -12.55 0.28 11.16
C LEU A 207 -12.40 -0.18 12.61
N GLU A 208 -12.82 0.67 13.56
CA GLU A 208 -12.86 0.31 14.98
C GLU A 208 -13.54 -1.06 15.19
N GLY A 209 -12.87 -1.95 15.93
CA GLY A 209 -13.34 -3.32 16.20
C GLY A 209 -12.96 -4.36 15.14
N THR A 210 -12.47 -3.97 13.97
CA THR A 210 -11.99 -4.90 12.93
C THR A 210 -10.50 -5.19 13.06
N ARG A 211 -10.08 -6.39 12.66
CA ARG A 211 -8.67 -6.86 12.68
C ARG A 211 -8.01 -6.81 14.06
N THR A 212 -8.80 -6.73 15.13
CA THR A 212 -8.34 -6.54 16.52
C THR A 212 -7.38 -7.64 16.96
N GLU A 213 -7.64 -8.92 16.63
CA GLU A 213 -6.75 -10.03 16.97
C GLU A 213 -5.39 -9.90 16.27
N LEU A 214 -5.39 -9.60 14.97
CA LEU A 214 -4.17 -9.42 14.18
C LEU A 214 -3.35 -8.24 14.68
N ILE A 215 -3.98 -7.08 14.88
CA ILE A 215 -3.32 -5.88 15.38
C ILE A 215 -2.78 -6.16 16.79
N GLY A 216 -3.54 -6.83 17.65
CA GLY A 216 -3.09 -7.27 18.96
C GLY A 216 -1.85 -8.16 18.90
N ASN A 217 -1.80 -9.12 17.97
CA ASN A 217 -0.62 -9.97 17.75
C ASN A 217 0.60 -9.16 17.31
N ILE A 218 0.42 -8.18 16.41
CA ILE A 218 1.49 -7.29 15.96
C ILE A 218 1.98 -6.42 17.12
N MET A 219 1.08 -5.77 17.85
CA MET A 219 1.44 -4.93 18.99
C MET A 219 2.13 -5.74 20.10
N GLN A 220 1.67 -6.95 20.39
CA GLN A 220 2.33 -7.86 21.31
C GLN A 220 3.75 -8.22 20.84
N TRP A 221 3.94 -8.49 19.54
CA TRP A 221 5.28 -8.67 18.98
C TRP A 221 6.18 -7.45 19.21
N THR A 222 5.63 -6.23 19.11
CA THR A 222 6.41 -5.02 19.38
C THR A 222 6.89 -4.90 20.83
N GLU A 223 6.16 -5.46 21.79
CA GLU A 223 6.53 -5.48 23.21
C GLU A 223 7.55 -6.59 23.53
N HIS A 224 7.34 -7.77 22.93
CA HIS A 224 8.05 -9.00 23.28
C HIS A 224 9.30 -9.26 22.46
N GLY A 225 9.69 -8.36 21.55
CA GLY A 225 10.94 -8.42 20.81
C GLY A 225 12.23 -8.45 21.67
N ARG A 226 12.14 -8.63 23.00
CA ARG A 226 13.28 -8.92 23.90
C ARG A 226 13.06 -10.08 24.89
N GLY A 227 11.89 -10.73 24.93
CA GLY A 227 11.52 -11.70 25.97
C GLY A 227 11.65 -13.18 25.56
N PRO A 228 11.86 -14.13 26.50
CA PRO A 228 11.77 -15.55 26.20
C PRO A 228 10.33 -15.91 25.82
N ALA A 229 10.16 -16.73 24.78
CA ALA A 229 8.88 -17.29 24.36
C ALA A 229 8.31 -18.23 25.44
N THR A 230 7.75 -17.67 26.50
CA THR A 230 6.96 -18.39 27.50
C THR A 230 5.51 -17.96 27.41
N MET A 231 4.91 -18.08 26.23
CA MET A 231 3.48 -18.39 26.16
C MET A 231 3.16 -19.09 24.85
N GLN A 232 2.39 -20.16 25.01
CA GLN A 232 2.12 -21.19 24.04
C GLN A 232 1.17 -20.64 22.97
N TRP A 233 1.71 -20.40 21.76
CA TRP A 233 0.91 -20.06 20.58
C TRP A 233 -0.14 -21.17 20.35
N ARG A 234 -1.43 -20.85 20.53
CA ARG A 234 -2.49 -21.81 20.24
C ARG A 234 -2.56 -22.00 18.72
N ARG A 235 -2.14 -23.20 18.31
CA ARG A 235 -2.16 -23.80 16.96
C ARG A 235 -0.99 -23.45 16.03
N GLY A 236 0.20 -23.86 16.44
CA GLY A 236 1.29 -24.20 15.51
C GLY A 236 2.27 -25.15 16.18
N ARG A 237 2.60 -26.29 15.54
CA ARG A 237 3.61 -27.26 16.04
C ARG A 237 5.01 -26.64 15.94
N GLY A 238 5.36 -25.75 16.86
CA GLY A 238 6.71 -25.24 17.04
C GLY A 238 7.34 -25.84 18.31
N SER A 239 8.53 -26.43 18.18
CA SER A 239 9.30 -26.98 19.30
C SER A 239 9.70 -25.88 20.30
N ALA A 240 9.66 -26.21 21.60
CA ALA A 240 9.88 -25.31 22.75
C ALA A 240 11.33 -24.77 22.91
N ASN A 241 12.10 -24.67 21.84
CA ASN A 241 13.52 -24.34 21.88
C ASN A 241 13.92 -23.09 21.09
N ASP A 242 12.98 -22.34 20.50
CA ASP A 242 13.29 -21.13 19.74
C ASP A 242 13.36 -19.89 20.65
N ARG A 243 14.58 -19.61 21.16
CA ARG A 243 14.90 -18.46 22.04
C ARG A 243 15.32 -17.20 21.25
N SER A 244 14.94 -17.07 19.98
CA SER A 244 15.39 -15.97 19.12
C SER A 244 14.43 -14.78 19.13
N VAL A 245 14.98 -13.59 19.40
CA VAL A 245 14.32 -12.31 19.12
C VAL A 245 14.18 -12.15 17.61
N ARG A 246 12.97 -11.83 17.13
CA ARG A 246 12.68 -11.64 15.70
C ARG A 246 12.40 -10.16 15.43
N PRO A 247 13.41 -9.35 15.05
CA PRO A 247 13.26 -7.90 14.91
C PRO A 247 12.48 -7.46 13.67
N ILE A 248 12.15 -8.38 12.77
CA ILE A 248 11.38 -8.11 11.57
C ILE A 248 10.03 -8.82 11.71
N CYS A 249 8.93 -8.13 11.50
CA CYS A 249 7.62 -8.72 11.31
C CYS A 249 7.18 -8.49 9.87
N TRP A 250 6.91 -9.57 9.15
CA TRP A 250 6.41 -9.54 7.78
C TRP A 250 4.95 -10.02 7.75
N LEU A 251 4.04 -9.12 7.39
CA LEU A 251 2.62 -9.41 7.17
C LEU A 251 2.37 -9.61 5.67
N SER A 252 2.06 -10.84 5.28
CA SER A 252 1.71 -11.19 3.92
C SER A 252 0.20 -11.34 3.71
N GLY A 253 -0.26 -11.24 2.46
CA GLY A 253 -1.65 -11.50 2.10
C GLY A 253 -2.01 -11.02 0.70
N PRO A 254 -3.17 -11.42 0.16
CA PRO A 254 -3.58 -11.08 -1.20
C PRO A 254 -3.92 -9.59 -1.37
N ALA A 255 -4.08 -9.17 -2.63
CA ALA A 255 -4.58 -7.85 -2.97
C ALA A 255 -5.97 -7.62 -2.36
N GLY A 256 -6.24 -6.43 -1.84
CA GLY A 256 -7.56 -6.09 -1.31
C GLY A 256 -7.94 -6.74 0.03
N ALA A 257 -7.02 -7.45 0.68
CA ALA A 257 -7.25 -8.06 2.01
C ALA A 257 -7.13 -7.07 3.19
N GLY A 258 -6.66 -5.84 2.94
CA GLY A 258 -6.56 -4.79 3.96
C GLY A 258 -5.18 -4.61 4.62
N LYS A 259 -4.08 -5.09 4.01
CA LYS A 259 -2.71 -4.94 4.54
C LYS A 259 -2.36 -3.49 4.90
N SER A 260 -2.60 -2.55 3.97
CA SER A 260 -2.32 -1.13 4.20
C SER A 260 -3.16 -0.51 5.32
N ALA A 261 -4.40 -0.94 5.48
CA ALA A 261 -5.25 -0.48 6.57
C ALA A 261 -4.70 -0.95 7.93
N VAL A 262 -4.23 -2.20 8.00
CA VAL A 262 -3.54 -2.73 9.20
C VAL A 262 -2.24 -1.99 9.46
N ALA A 263 -1.43 -1.71 8.43
CA ALA A 263 -0.19 -0.97 8.58
C ALA A 263 -0.41 0.47 9.06
N GLN A 264 -1.44 1.13 8.56
CA GLN A 264 -1.81 2.47 9.00
C GLN A 264 -2.27 2.49 10.46
N GLU A 265 -3.11 1.52 10.86
CA GLU A 265 -3.59 1.39 12.24
C GLU A 265 -2.44 1.11 13.21
N VAL A 266 -1.56 0.16 12.87
CA VAL A 266 -0.35 -0.14 13.65
C VAL A 266 0.55 1.08 13.75
N ALA A 267 0.79 1.81 12.65
CA ALA A 267 1.59 3.03 12.68
C ALA A 267 0.97 4.12 13.57
N THR A 268 -0.35 4.27 13.53
CA THR A 268 -1.10 5.24 14.34
C THR A 268 -0.95 4.94 15.83
N GLN A 269 -1.21 3.68 16.25
CA GLN A 269 -1.04 3.29 17.65
C GLN A 269 0.41 3.46 18.13
N LEU A 270 1.39 3.13 17.29
CA LEU A 270 2.79 3.31 17.62
C LEU A 270 3.20 4.79 17.67
N HIS A 271 2.57 5.66 16.88
CA HIS A 271 2.77 7.10 16.98
C HIS A 271 2.23 7.64 18.30
N ASP A 272 1.01 7.27 18.66
CA ASP A 272 0.36 7.67 19.93
C ASP A 272 1.16 7.18 21.16
N GLU A 273 1.85 6.05 21.05
CA GLU A 273 2.76 5.52 22.07
C GLU A 273 4.18 6.14 22.04
N ASN A 274 4.47 7.08 21.14
CA ASN A 274 5.80 7.66 20.88
C ASN A 274 6.89 6.62 20.52
N ARG A 275 6.49 5.54 19.84
CA ARG A 275 7.36 4.41 19.45
C ARG A 275 7.58 4.30 17.95
N LEU A 276 6.77 4.97 17.12
CA LEU A 276 6.98 5.06 15.68
C LEU A 276 8.17 5.98 15.38
N LEU A 277 9.16 5.49 14.62
CA LEU A 277 10.30 6.30 14.18
C LEU A 277 10.14 6.85 12.79
N ALA A 278 9.65 6.01 11.89
CA ALA A 278 9.47 6.36 10.49
C ALA A 278 8.46 5.41 9.86
N SER A 279 7.79 5.91 8.83
CA SER A 279 6.92 5.13 7.98
C SER A 279 7.19 5.38 6.49
N PHE A 280 6.96 4.38 5.65
CA PHE A 280 6.88 4.57 4.20
C PHE A 280 5.82 3.65 3.58
N PHE A 281 4.88 4.23 2.85
CA PHE A 281 3.77 3.52 2.22
C PHE A 281 3.94 3.55 0.70
N PHE A 282 4.49 2.46 0.16
CA PHE A 282 4.65 2.29 -1.28
C PHE A 282 3.29 2.31 -1.97
N ARG A 283 3.28 2.79 -3.22
CA ARG A 283 2.10 2.72 -4.07
C ARG A 283 2.48 2.66 -5.55
N ARG A 284 2.11 1.56 -6.21
CA ARG A 284 2.49 1.30 -7.61
C ARG A 284 1.84 2.35 -8.53
N GLY A 285 2.62 2.90 -9.46
CA GLY A 285 2.15 3.91 -10.41
C GLY A 285 2.00 5.33 -9.85
N GLU A 286 2.26 5.58 -8.55
CA GLU A 286 2.21 6.91 -7.93
C GLU A 286 3.59 7.58 -7.84
N GLY A 287 4.30 7.62 -8.98
CA GLY A 287 5.55 8.37 -9.13
C GLY A 287 6.61 8.04 -8.07
N ALA A 288 6.92 8.99 -7.19
CA ALA A 288 7.97 8.82 -6.18
C ALA A 288 7.63 7.75 -5.12
N ARG A 289 6.36 7.34 -4.99
CA ARG A 289 5.93 6.27 -4.08
C ARG A 289 6.10 4.86 -4.64
N SER A 290 6.31 4.70 -5.94
CA SER A 290 6.63 3.40 -6.54
C SER A 290 8.13 3.18 -6.71
N GLY A 291 8.93 4.25 -6.66
CA GLY A 291 10.39 4.20 -6.80
C GLY A 291 11.14 3.91 -5.49
N SER A 292 12.30 3.25 -5.60
CA SER A 292 13.22 2.98 -4.48
C SER A 292 14.11 4.18 -4.12
N SER A 293 14.32 5.13 -5.03
CA SER A 293 15.37 6.15 -4.94
C SER A 293 15.24 7.12 -3.76
N ARG A 294 14.01 7.45 -3.35
CA ARG A 294 13.73 8.37 -2.23
C ARG A 294 13.26 7.66 -0.97
N PHE A 295 13.19 6.32 -0.99
CA PHE A 295 12.67 5.52 0.12
C PHE A 295 13.45 5.77 1.41
N ILE A 296 14.77 5.54 1.40
CA ILE A 296 15.60 5.70 2.61
C ILE A 296 15.70 7.16 3.06
N ILE A 297 15.78 8.10 2.11
CA ILE A 297 15.81 9.53 2.41
C ILE A 297 14.53 9.96 3.15
N THR A 298 13.37 9.45 2.72
CA THR A 298 12.09 9.72 3.38
C THR A 298 12.05 9.11 4.78
N LEU A 299 12.56 7.89 4.98
CA LEU A 299 12.70 7.32 6.33
C LEU A 299 13.62 8.16 7.22
N ALA A 300 14.73 8.68 6.69
CA ALA A 300 15.64 9.55 7.43
C ALA A 300 14.99 10.90 7.80
N TYR A 301 14.17 11.46 6.90
CA TYR A 301 13.37 12.65 7.20
C TYR A 301 12.35 12.38 8.31
N HIS A 302 11.57 11.29 8.24
CA HIS A 302 10.63 10.94 9.31
C HIS A 302 11.35 10.67 10.63
N LEU A 303 12.53 10.06 10.58
CA LEU A 303 13.37 9.87 11.75
C LEU A 303 13.84 11.20 12.36
N SER A 304 14.13 12.22 11.54
CA SER A 304 14.48 13.56 12.05
C SER A 304 13.31 14.31 12.67
N ARG A 305 12.08 13.99 12.27
CA ARG A 305 10.87 14.46 12.96
C ARG A 305 10.65 13.75 14.29
N SER A 306 10.82 12.43 14.32
CA SER A 306 10.63 11.61 15.52
C SER A 306 11.76 11.76 16.55
N ILE A 307 12.97 12.10 16.09
CA ILE A 307 14.16 12.31 16.91
C ILE A 307 14.88 13.60 16.45
N PRO A 308 14.45 14.79 16.91
CA PRO A 308 14.93 16.08 16.39
C PRO A 308 16.46 16.27 16.40
N ILE A 309 17.18 15.67 17.35
CA ILE A 309 18.66 15.74 17.40
C ILE A 309 19.34 15.11 16.17
N THR A 310 18.65 14.20 15.47
CA THR A 310 19.20 13.57 14.26
C THR A 310 19.20 14.51 13.06
N ASP A 311 18.43 15.61 13.06
CA ASP A 311 18.41 16.56 11.96
C ASP A 311 19.81 17.11 11.68
N GLY A 312 20.50 17.62 12.72
CA GLY A 312 21.88 18.12 12.58
C GLY A 312 22.87 17.08 12.07
N LEU A 313 22.69 15.81 12.45
CA LEU A 313 23.52 14.70 11.95
C LEU A 313 23.28 14.45 10.46
N PHE A 314 22.03 14.43 10.02
CA PHE A 314 21.70 14.21 8.63
C PHE A 314 22.14 15.36 7.73
N GLN A 315 21.99 16.59 8.19
CA GLN A 315 22.51 17.77 7.50
C GLN A 315 24.02 17.66 7.24
N HIS A 316 24.76 17.16 8.23
CA HIS A 316 26.19 16.91 8.06
C HIS A 316 26.47 15.76 7.06
N ILE A 317 25.77 14.64 7.19
CA ILE A 317 25.92 13.49 6.28
C ILE A 317 25.63 13.88 4.82
N LEU A 318 24.61 14.71 4.59
CA LEU A 318 24.24 15.20 3.26
C LEU A 318 25.27 16.16 2.68
N ASN A 319 25.84 17.05 3.49
CA ASN A 319 26.90 17.95 3.03
C ASN A 319 28.21 17.22 2.72
N ASP A 320 28.58 16.24 3.54
CA ASP A 320 29.78 15.42 3.34
C ASP A 320 29.62 14.46 2.15
N ASN A 321 28.39 14.08 1.82
CA ASN A 321 28.07 13.18 0.71
C ASN A 321 26.87 13.67 -0.11
N PRO A 322 27.03 14.75 -0.91
CA PRO A 322 25.93 15.35 -1.67
C PRO A 322 25.26 14.42 -2.70
N THR A 323 25.93 13.33 -3.08
CA THR A 323 25.43 12.35 -4.05
C THR A 323 24.71 11.16 -3.40
N ILE A 324 24.49 11.18 -2.07
CA ILE A 324 23.90 10.05 -1.35
C ILE A 324 22.54 9.61 -1.91
N THR A 325 21.72 10.54 -2.39
CA THR A 325 20.41 10.28 -2.98
C THR A 325 20.47 9.41 -4.24
N ASN A 326 21.63 9.40 -4.91
CA ASN A 326 21.87 8.66 -6.15
C ASN A 326 22.73 7.41 -5.92
N GLN A 327 23.10 7.12 -4.67
CA GLN A 327 23.87 5.92 -4.33
C GLN A 327 22.93 4.72 -4.18
N PRO A 328 23.47 3.48 -4.31
CA PRO A 328 22.68 2.26 -4.10
C PRO A 328 21.95 2.27 -2.76
N LEU A 329 20.76 1.66 -2.73
CA LEU A 329 19.86 1.69 -1.58
C LEU A 329 20.54 1.19 -0.29
N GLY A 330 21.40 0.18 -0.41
CA GLY A 330 22.20 -0.33 0.69
C GLY A 330 23.16 0.69 1.32
N VAL A 331 23.76 1.56 0.51
CA VAL A 331 24.64 2.63 0.98
C VAL A 331 23.84 3.69 1.71
N GLN A 332 22.69 4.08 1.15
CA GLN A 332 21.77 5.02 1.79
C GLN A 332 21.30 4.47 3.15
N PHE A 333 20.80 3.23 3.18
CA PHE A 333 20.31 2.57 4.38
C PHE A 333 21.38 2.52 5.46
N LYS A 334 22.61 2.14 5.08
CA LYS A 334 23.73 2.11 5.99
C LYS A 334 24.04 3.49 6.57
N LYS A 335 24.21 4.53 5.74
CA LYS A 335 24.65 5.85 6.20
C LYS A 335 23.57 6.62 6.97
N LEU A 336 22.31 6.52 6.53
CA LEU A 336 21.21 7.34 7.04
C LEU A 336 20.36 6.65 8.12
N LEU A 337 20.43 5.33 8.26
CA LEU A 337 19.72 4.61 9.31
C LEU A 337 20.68 3.85 10.20
N VAL A 338 21.51 2.97 9.63
CA VAL A 338 22.35 2.07 10.44
C VAL A 338 23.41 2.84 11.23
N ASP A 339 24.25 3.64 10.56
CA ASP A 339 25.35 4.36 11.21
C ASP A 339 24.85 5.43 12.20
N VAL A 340 23.62 5.92 12.03
CA VAL A 340 22.98 6.91 12.93
C VAL A 340 22.30 6.23 14.14
N LEU A 341 21.59 5.13 13.92
CA LEU A 341 20.83 4.47 14.98
C LEU A 341 21.62 3.38 15.72
N CYS A 342 22.74 2.93 15.16
CA CYS A 342 23.50 1.78 15.65
C CYS A 342 24.93 2.19 16.05
N PRO A 343 25.21 2.40 17.34
CA PRO A 343 26.53 2.79 17.78
C PRO A 343 27.53 1.65 17.51
N LYS A 344 28.69 1.97 16.93
CA LYS A 344 29.77 1.00 16.73
C LYS A 344 30.38 0.50 18.05
N GLU A 345 30.22 1.27 19.13
CA GLU A 345 30.91 1.12 20.42
C GLU A 345 30.02 0.64 21.59
N VAL A 346 28.76 0.20 21.39
CA VAL A 346 27.99 -0.40 22.52
C VAL A 346 28.58 -1.76 22.87
N VAL A 347 29.49 -1.75 23.85
CA VAL A 347 30.12 -2.92 24.45
C VAL A 347 29.31 -3.43 25.66
N ASP A 348 28.29 -2.73 26.14
CA ASP A 348 27.52 -3.24 27.27
C ASP A 348 26.28 -4.04 26.85
N ARG A 349 26.32 -5.35 27.12
CA ARG A 349 25.37 -6.37 26.63
C ARG A 349 24.01 -6.34 27.33
N THR A 350 23.70 -5.28 28.06
CA THR A 350 22.47 -5.13 28.86
C THR A 350 21.84 -3.75 28.63
N ALA A 351 21.16 -3.57 27.49
CA ALA A 351 20.17 -2.51 27.43
C ALA A 351 19.16 -2.76 28.57
N PRO A 352 18.80 -1.74 29.38
CA PRO A 352 17.82 -1.92 30.45
C PRO A 352 16.55 -2.58 29.90
N ALA A 353 16.00 -3.54 30.64
CA ALA A 353 14.78 -4.27 30.26
C ALA A 353 13.55 -3.35 30.02
N HIS A 354 13.67 -2.06 30.32
CA HIS A 354 12.61 -1.06 30.32
C HIS A 354 12.65 -0.07 29.14
N VAL A 355 13.59 -0.17 28.19
CA VAL A 355 13.56 0.71 27.01
C VAL A 355 12.56 0.16 25.99
N PRO A 356 11.47 0.88 25.66
CA PRO A 356 10.48 0.40 24.68
C PRO A 356 11.15 0.19 23.32
N LEU A 357 10.77 -0.89 22.65
CA LEU A 357 11.19 -1.15 21.28
C LEU A 357 10.50 -0.17 20.34
N ARG A 358 11.25 0.30 19.35
CA ARG A 358 10.82 1.32 18.41
C ARG A 358 10.68 0.74 17.02
N VAL A 359 9.75 1.27 16.25
CA VAL A 359 9.29 0.59 15.04
C VAL A 359 9.43 1.49 13.82
N ILE A 360 9.89 0.91 12.73
CA ILE A 360 9.77 1.47 11.38
C ILE A 360 8.72 0.66 10.62
N VAL A 361 7.73 1.35 10.06
CA VAL A 361 6.63 0.72 9.31
C VAL A 361 6.85 0.90 7.81
N ILE A 362 6.84 -0.19 7.06
CA ILE A 362 6.97 -0.19 5.60
C ILE A 362 5.77 -0.92 5.01
N ASP A 363 4.87 -0.19 4.37
CA ASP A 363 3.68 -0.78 3.75
C ASP A 363 3.89 -1.05 2.27
N ALA A 364 3.35 -2.18 1.81
CA ALA A 364 3.24 -2.61 0.43
C ALA A 364 4.59 -2.70 -0.32
N LEU A 365 5.57 -3.41 0.26
CA LEU A 365 6.91 -3.54 -0.33
C LEU A 365 6.90 -4.08 -1.78
N ASP A 366 5.90 -4.89 -2.14
CA ASP A 366 5.65 -5.41 -3.50
C ASP A 366 5.22 -4.34 -4.53
N GLU A 367 4.79 -3.17 -4.06
CA GLU A 367 4.38 -2.06 -4.92
C GLU A 367 5.55 -1.18 -5.39
N CYS A 368 6.78 -1.52 -4.99
CA CYS A 368 7.97 -0.90 -5.55
C CYS A 368 8.30 -1.47 -6.94
N ASP A 369 8.56 -0.59 -7.92
CA ASP A 369 8.88 -1.00 -9.29
C ASP A 369 10.27 -1.66 -9.40
N ASP A 370 11.17 -1.39 -8.43
CA ASP A 370 12.54 -1.90 -8.41
C ASP A 370 12.67 -3.15 -7.52
N LYS A 371 12.31 -4.29 -8.09
CA LYS A 371 12.36 -5.61 -7.42
C LYS A 371 13.76 -5.95 -6.90
N LEU A 372 14.82 -5.60 -7.66
CA LEU A 372 16.20 -5.89 -7.27
C LEU A 372 16.61 -5.09 -6.03
N ALA A 373 16.27 -3.79 -5.97
CA ALA A 373 16.53 -2.98 -4.79
C ALA A 373 15.78 -3.48 -3.54
N MET A 374 14.54 -3.99 -3.69
CA MET A 374 13.81 -4.56 -2.55
C MET A 374 14.46 -5.85 -2.03
N ARG A 375 14.97 -6.71 -2.92
CA ARG A 375 15.77 -7.88 -2.51
C ARG A 375 17.02 -7.46 -1.74
N GLU A 376 17.76 -6.48 -2.29
CA GLU A 376 18.97 -5.94 -1.64
C GLU A 376 18.64 -5.36 -0.25
N PHE A 377 17.56 -4.59 -0.14
CA PHE A 377 17.09 -4.02 1.11
C PHE A 377 16.81 -5.09 2.18
N ILE A 378 16.04 -6.14 1.84
CA ILE A 378 15.72 -7.22 2.79
C ILE A 378 16.99 -7.91 3.29
N ARG A 379 17.95 -8.21 2.39
CA ARG A 379 19.23 -8.84 2.75
C ARG A 379 20.05 -7.96 3.69
N ILE A 380 20.15 -6.66 3.38
CA ILE A 380 20.90 -5.71 4.19
C ILE A 380 20.24 -5.54 5.56
N LEU A 381 18.92 -5.39 5.59
CA LEU A 381 18.15 -5.29 6.83
C LEU A 381 18.43 -6.50 7.73
N ALA A 382 18.34 -7.72 7.20
CA ALA A 382 18.64 -8.93 7.96
C ALA A 382 20.08 -8.98 8.47
N ALA A 383 21.05 -8.66 7.61
CA ALA A 383 22.46 -8.65 7.99
C ALA A 383 22.75 -7.65 9.13
N VAL A 384 22.10 -6.48 9.12
CA VAL A 384 22.26 -5.48 10.18
C VAL A 384 21.61 -5.97 11.48
N MET A 385 20.39 -6.51 11.40
CA MET A 385 19.64 -6.99 12.55
C MET A 385 20.28 -8.21 13.22
N MET A 386 20.94 -9.09 12.47
CA MET A 386 21.67 -10.24 13.05
C MET A 386 22.94 -9.82 13.81
N ASN A 387 23.63 -8.78 13.32
CA ASN A 387 24.96 -8.41 13.81
C ASN A 387 24.93 -7.35 14.93
N ARG A 388 23.76 -6.77 15.22
CA ARG A 388 23.61 -5.67 16.18
C ARG A 388 22.39 -5.90 17.05
N ARG A 389 22.53 -5.81 18.38
CA ARG A 389 21.37 -5.76 19.29
C ARG A 389 20.86 -4.33 19.36
N ILE A 390 19.99 -3.96 18.42
CA ILE A 390 19.44 -2.62 18.33
C ILE A 390 17.98 -2.68 18.84
N PRO A 391 17.51 -1.67 19.60
CA PRO A 391 16.11 -1.60 20.03
C PRO A 391 15.14 -1.19 18.89
N LEU A 392 15.39 -1.66 17.66
CA LEU A 392 14.62 -1.34 16.47
C LEU A 392 13.89 -2.58 15.95
N LEU A 393 12.67 -2.35 15.49
CA LEU A 393 11.81 -3.31 14.85
C LEU A 393 11.36 -2.80 13.49
N PHE A 394 11.14 -3.72 12.56
CA PHE A 394 10.62 -3.40 11.23
C PHE A 394 9.32 -4.15 11.02
N PHE A 395 8.22 -3.41 10.89
CA PHE A 395 6.95 -3.97 10.46
C PHE A 395 6.79 -3.74 8.96
N ILE A 396 6.73 -4.83 8.19
CA ILE A 396 6.72 -4.80 6.73
C ILE A 396 5.48 -5.52 6.25
N THR A 397 4.72 -4.92 5.33
CA THR A 397 3.64 -5.61 4.63
C THR A 397 4.03 -5.83 3.17
N SER A 398 3.61 -6.96 2.60
CA SER A 398 3.67 -7.16 1.14
C SER A 398 2.74 -8.28 0.69
N ARG A 399 2.64 -8.48 -0.62
CA ARG A 399 2.23 -9.76 -1.22
C ARG A 399 3.37 -10.78 -1.14
N VAL A 400 3.07 -12.03 -1.48
CA VAL A 400 4.00 -13.15 -1.39
C VAL A 400 4.78 -13.28 -2.72
N GLU A 401 5.31 -12.17 -3.25
CA GLU A 401 5.94 -12.19 -4.58
C GLU A 401 7.19 -13.04 -4.48
N GLU A 402 7.50 -13.90 -5.46
CA GLU A 402 8.58 -14.89 -5.32
C GLU A 402 9.90 -14.24 -4.88
N HIS A 403 10.25 -13.10 -5.48
CA HIS A 403 11.45 -12.35 -5.13
C HIS A 403 11.47 -11.79 -3.69
N ILE A 404 10.32 -11.57 -3.05
CA ILE A 404 10.19 -11.14 -1.65
C ILE A 404 10.16 -12.36 -0.72
N ARG A 405 9.37 -13.38 -1.10
CA ARG A 405 9.22 -14.64 -0.37
C ARG A 405 10.57 -15.33 -0.19
N GLU A 406 11.36 -15.48 -1.26
CA GLU A 406 12.69 -16.09 -1.21
C GLU A 406 13.59 -15.41 -0.17
N GLU A 407 13.58 -14.08 -0.13
CA GLU A 407 14.42 -13.32 0.78
C GLU A 407 13.96 -13.50 2.22
N PHE A 408 12.66 -13.31 2.53
CA PHE A 408 12.14 -13.52 3.89
C PHE A 408 12.24 -14.97 4.37
N GLU A 409 12.10 -15.96 3.49
CA GLU A 409 12.35 -17.38 3.80
C GLU A 409 13.82 -17.61 4.18
N SER A 410 14.77 -16.97 3.47
CA SER A 410 16.20 -17.08 3.78
C SER A 410 16.57 -16.49 5.15
N ILE A 411 15.78 -15.53 5.65
CA ILE A 411 15.97 -14.84 6.94
C ILE A 411 14.88 -15.19 7.96
N ARG A 412 14.28 -16.38 7.84
CA ARG A 412 13.15 -16.82 8.68
C ARG A 412 13.49 -16.89 10.17
N SER A 413 14.77 -17.08 10.53
CA SER A 413 15.24 -17.07 11.92
C SER A 413 15.13 -15.69 12.58
N THR A 414 15.12 -14.60 11.81
CA THR A 414 14.98 -13.22 12.31
C THR A 414 13.62 -12.60 12.01
N THR A 415 12.74 -13.34 11.34
CA THR A 415 11.46 -12.81 10.82
C THR A 415 10.28 -13.49 11.49
N HIS A 416 9.42 -12.69 12.12
CA HIS A 416 8.08 -13.07 12.52
C HIS A 416 7.17 -12.99 11.30
N VAL A 417 6.67 -14.11 10.82
CA VAL A 417 5.85 -14.18 9.61
C VAL A 417 4.39 -14.31 10.02
N LEU A 418 3.56 -13.40 9.54
CA LEU A 418 2.11 -13.41 9.68
C LEU A 418 1.49 -13.46 8.28
N SER A 419 0.50 -14.31 8.07
CA SER A 419 -0.30 -14.30 6.85
C SER A 419 -1.72 -13.84 7.17
N LEU A 420 -2.28 -12.92 6.38
CA LEU A 420 -3.69 -12.56 6.47
C LEU A 420 -4.61 -13.74 6.17
N ASP A 421 -4.14 -14.75 5.44
CA ASP A 421 -4.90 -15.97 5.16
C ASP A 421 -5.12 -16.81 6.43
N ASP A 422 -4.32 -16.61 7.48
CA ASP A 422 -4.49 -17.28 8.78
C ASP A 422 -5.62 -16.67 9.63
N PHE A 423 -6.18 -15.52 9.22
CA PHE A 423 -7.21 -14.79 9.94
C PHE A 423 -8.52 -14.77 9.16
N ASP A 424 -9.60 -15.24 9.78
CA ASP A 424 -10.93 -15.24 9.17
C ASP A 424 -11.51 -13.82 9.10
N ALA A 425 -11.36 -13.18 7.95
CA ALA A 425 -11.84 -11.83 7.70
C ALA A 425 -13.38 -11.71 7.70
N ARG A 426 -14.15 -12.82 7.70
CA ARG A 426 -15.62 -12.76 7.62
C ARG A 426 -16.25 -12.04 8.81
N ILE A 427 -15.70 -12.24 10.00
CA ILE A 427 -16.19 -11.57 11.22
C ILE A 427 -15.94 -10.06 11.10
N ASP A 428 -14.76 -9.67 10.64
CA ASP A 428 -14.39 -8.27 10.47
C ASP A 428 -15.20 -7.59 9.34
N ILE A 429 -15.44 -8.30 8.23
CA ILE A 429 -16.25 -7.82 7.10
C ILE A 429 -17.71 -7.65 7.54
N HIS A 430 -18.23 -8.55 8.37
CA HIS A 430 -19.58 -8.42 8.93
C HIS A 430 -19.70 -7.14 9.77
N GLU A 431 -18.73 -6.87 10.65
CA GLU A 431 -18.69 -5.65 11.45
C GLU A 431 -18.52 -4.39 10.58
N PHE A 432 -17.67 -4.47 9.56
CA PHE A 432 -17.53 -3.42 8.54
C PHE A 432 -18.87 -3.06 7.90
N PHE A 433 -19.61 -4.03 7.40
CA PHE A 433 -20.93 -3.77 6.80
C PHE A 433 -21.90 -3.19 7.83
N ARG A 434 -21.99 -3.78 9.02
CA ARG A 434 -22.88 -3.32 10.09
C ARG A 434 -22.68 -1.83 10.40
N SER A 435 -21.44 -1.45 10.69
CA SER A 435 -21.08 -0.08 11.05
C SER A 435 -21.32 0.90 9.90
N ARG A 436 -20.88 0.55 8.68
CA ARG A 436 -20.98 1.43 7.51
C ARG A 436 -22.41 1.63 7.05
N PHE A 437 -23.25 0.59 7.08
CA PHE A 437 -24.67 0.74 6.77
C PHE A 437 -25.42 1.53 7.82
N GLU A 438 -25.07 1.39 9.10
CA GLU A 438 -25.65 2.21 10.16
C GLU A 438 -25.32 3.70 9.94
N ASN A 439 -24.08 4.01 9.58
CA ASN A 439 -23.66 5.36 9.22
C ASN A 439 -24.42 5.88 7.98
N LEU A 440 -24.47 5.10 6.90
CA LEU A 440 -25.22 5.44 5.68
C LEU A 440 -26.69 5.76 5.98
N ARG A 441 -27.32 4.97 6.85
CA ARG A 441 -28.69 5.19 7.27
C ARG A 441 -28.85 6.50 8.05
N LYS A 442 -27.93 6.82 8.96
CA LYS A 442 -27.91 8.10 9.70
C LYS A 442 -27.77 9.28 8.73
N MET A 443 -26.82 9.20 7.79
CA MET A 443 -26.62 10.23 6.77
C MET A 443 -27.85 10.44 5.88
N LYS A 444 -28.53 9.35 5.49
CA LYS A 444 -29.76 9.39 4.67
C LYS A 444 -31.04 9.33 5.50
N GLY A 445 -31.00 9.78 6.76
CA GLY A 445 -32.04 9.57 7.76
C GLY A 445 -33.46 9.95 7.31
N ARG A 446 -33.63 11.08 6.59
CA ARG A 446 -34.94 11.49 6.04
C ARG A 446 -35.52 10.49 5.03
N LEU A 447 -34.68 9.97 4.14
CA LEU A 447 -35.08 9.00 3.12
C LEU A 447 -35.28 7.59 3.71
N MET A 448 -34.55 7.29 4.79
CA MET A 448 -34.56 6.00 5.47
C MET A 448 -35.54 5.93 6.66
N ALA A 449 -36.24 7.02 6.98
CA ALA A 449 -37.07 7.12 8.19
C ALA A 449 -38.20 6.09 8.28
N ARG A 450 -38.70 5.62 7.13
CA ARG A 450 -39.79 4.62 7.04
C ARG A 450 -39.29 3.19 6.79
N VAL A 451 -37.98 2.99 6.71
CA VAL A 451 -37.38 1.66 6.51
C VAL A 451 -37.32 0.94 7.87
N PRO A 452 -37.82 -0.30 7.97
CA PRO A 452 -37.77 -1.09 9.21
C PRO A 452 -36.33 -1.25 9.75
N GLN A 453 -36.20 -1.35 11.07
CA GLN A 453 -34.91 -1.58 11.74
C GLN A 453 -34.80 -2.99 12.31
N PRO A 454 -33.59 -3.58 12.37
CA PRO A 454 -32.33 -3.05 11.81
C PRO A 454 -32.35 -3.05 10.27
N TRP A 455 -31.62 -2.10 9.66
CA TRP A 455 -31.39 -2.09 8.22
C TRP A 455 -29.90 -1.90 7.94
N PRO A 456 -29.29 -2.77 7.13
CA PRO A 456 -29.81 -4.07 6.67
C PRO A 456 -30.15 -5.03 7.82
N SER A 457 -30.88 -6.11 7.51
CA SER A 457 -31.01 -7.20 8.47
C SER A 457 -29.68 -7.95 8.61
N THR A 458 -29.47 -8.66 9.72
CA THR A 458 -28.26 -9.49 9.90
C THR A 458 -28.12 -10.53 8.79
N ALA A 459 -29.22 -11.15 8.35
CA ALA A 459 -29.20 -12.10 7.25
C ALA A 459 -28.75 -11.47 5.92
N ASP A 460 -29.14 -10.21 5.66
CA ASP A 460 -28.66 -9.49 4.47
C ASP A 460 -27.15 -9.23 4.55
N ILE A 461 -26.65 -8.90 5.75
CA ILE A 461 -25.20 -8.71 5.98
C ILE A 461 -24.46 -10.03 5.77
N ASP A 462 -24.96 -11.15 6.28
CA ASP A 462 -24.35 -12.47 6.11
C ASP A 462 -24.21 -12.84 4.62
N ILE A 463 -25.21 -12.53 3.80
CA ILE A 463 -25.16 -12.71 2.34
C ILE A 463 -24.05 -11.85 1.72
N LEU A 464 -23.93 -10.58 2.13
CA LEU A 464 -22.87 -9.69 1.62
C LEU A 464 -21.47 -10.14 2.07
N VAL A 465 -21.33 -10.69 3.27
CA VAL A 465 -20.07 -11.25 3.79
C VAL A 465 -19.64 -12.43 2.94
N GLU A 466 -20.56 -13.36 2.64
CA GLU A 466 -20.30 -14.50 1.77
C GLU A 466 -19.89 -14.05 0.36
N LYS A 467 -20.62 -13.09 -0.21
CA LYS A 467 -20.30 -12.47 -1.51
C LYS A 467 -18.96 -11.75 -1.54
N SER A 468 -18.43 -11.34 -0.38
CA SER A 468 -17.13 -10.68 -0.29
C SER A 468 -15.96 -11.66 -0.33
N SER A 469 -16.21 -12.97 -0.20
CA SER A 469 -15.18 -14.03 -0.26
C SER A 469 -13.96 -13.76 0.63
N GLY A 470 -14.18 -13.16 1.81
CA GLY A 470 -13.11 -12.80 2.75
C GLY A 470 -12.25 -11.59 2.35
N LEU A 471 -12.61 -10.85 1.30
CA LEU A 471 -11.86 -9.69 0.82
C LEU A 471 -12.57 -8.36 1.11
N PHE A 472 -11.85 -7.43 1.74
CA PHE A 472 -12.36 -6.09 2.04
C PHE A 472 -12.62 -5.25 0.79
N ILE A 473 -11.87 -5.48 -0.30
CA ILE A 473 -12.11 -4.78 -1.58
C ILE A 473 -13.50 -5.08 -2.14
N PHE A 474 -13.99 -6.32 -2.00
CA PHE A 474 -15.34 -6.69 -2.41
C PHE A 474 -16.36 -6.03 -1.49
N ALA A 475 -16.16 -6.15 -0.17
CA ALA A 475 -17.06 -5.55 0.81
C ALA A 475 -17.22 -4.04 0.60
N SER A 476 -16.10 -3.34 0.40
CA SER A 476 -16.06 -1.89 0.18
C SER A 476 -16.74 -1.49 -1.12
N THR A 477 -16.59 -2.28 -2.18
CA THR A 477 -17.23 -1.99 -3.47
C THR A 477 -18.75 -2.21 -3.42
N LEU A 478 -19.20 -3.32 -2.82
CA LEU A 478 -20.64 -3.57 -2.61
C LEU A 478 -21.28 -2.46 -1.77
N LEU A 479 -20.60 -2.03 -0.71
CA LEU A 479 -21.04 -0.90 0.09
C LEU A 479 -21.13 0.40 -0.74
N ARG A 480 -20.06 0.74 -1.47
CA ARG A 480 -20.02 1.95 -2.32
C ARG A 480 -21.16 1.99 -3.35
N TYR A 481 -21.52 0.83 -3.91
CA TYR A 481 -22.66 0.74 -4.82
C TYR A 481 -23.97 1.18 -4.14
N VAL A 482 -24.22 0.71 -2.92
CA VAL A 482 -25.42 1.10 -2.14
C VAL A 482 -25.33 2.55 -1.65
N GLU A 483 -24.13 3.01 -1.28
CA GLU A 483 -23.89 4.39 -0.85
C GLU A 483 -24.16 5.40 -1.98
N ALA A 484 -23.79 5.07 -3.22
CA ALA A 484 -24.02 5.90 -4.41
C ALA A 484 -25.51 6.03 -4.78
N ALA A 485 -26.36 5.09 -4.35
CA ALA A 485 -27.77 5.06 -4.69
C ALA A 485 -28.59 6.18 -4.02
N THR A 486 -29.52 6.81 -4.73
CA THR A 486 -30.48 7.75 -4.09
C THR A 486 -31.34 7.07 -3.02
N MET A 487 -31.73 5.80 -3.25
CA MET A 487 -32.56 5.01 -2.33
C MET A 487 -31.86 3.69 -1.96
N PRO A 488 -30.97 3.70 -0.94
CA PRO A 488 -30.17 2.53 -0.54
C PRO A 488 -31.00 1.27 -0.27
N HIS A 489 -32.13 1.41 0.42
CA HIS A 489 -33.04 0.30 0.75
C HIS A 489 -33.66 -0.39 -0.47
N ARG A 490 -33.65 0.25 -1.65
CA ARG A 490 -34.13 -0.35 -2.91
C ARG A 490 -33.01 -0.96 -3.74
N GLU A 491 -31.78 -0.49 -3.57
CA GLU A 491 -30.61 -1.04 -4.28
C GLU A 491 -30.03 -2.26 -3.58
N LEU A 492 -30.03 -2.29 -2.23
CA LEU A 492 -29.50 -3.41 -1.48
C LEU A 492 -30.10 -4.76 -1.90
N PRO A 493 -31.44 -4.94 -2.05
CA PRO A 493 -32.00 -6.22 -2.49
C PRO A 493 -31.46 -6.72 -3.84
N LYS A 494 -31.04 -5.81 -4.73
CA LYS A 494 -30.42 -6.19 -6.01
C LYS A 494 -29.01 -6.77 -5.83
N LEU A 495 -28.28 -6.31 -4.81
CA LEU A 495 -26.97 -6.87 -4.44
C LEU A 495 -27.07 -8.21 -3.72
N LEU A 496 -28.19 -8.46 -3.03
CA LEU A 496 -28.42 -9.72 -2.34
C LEU A 496 -28.74 -10.87 -3.31
N ASP A 497 -29.21 -10.55 -4.52
CA ASP A 497 -29.45 -11.54 -5.56
C ASP A 497 -28.17 -12.36 -5.84
N ALA A 498 -28.29 -13.69 -5.72
CA ALA A 498 -27.17 -14.62 -5.82
C ALA A 498 -26.41 -14.51 -7.16
N HIS A 499 -27.08 -14.16 -8.26
CA HIS A 499 -26.48 -14.16 -9.59
C HIS A 499 -26.03 -12.78 -10.04
N VAL A 500 -26.78 -11.71 -9.73
CA VAL A 500 -26.53 -10.35 -10.26
C VAL A 500 -25.77 -9.45 -9.29
N GLY A 501 -25.78 -9.79 -7.99
CA GLY A 501 -25.36 -8.85 -6.96
C GLY A 501 -23.87 -8.47 -6.94
N ILE A 502 -23.02 -9.18 -7.68
CA ILE A 502 -21.58 -8.89 -7.77
C ILE A 502 -21.22 -8.18 -9.10
N ASP A 503 -22.16 -8.10 -10.05
CA ASP A 503 -21.95 -7.49 -11.38
C ASP A 503 -21.43 -6.04 -11.30
N PRO A 504 -21.91 -5.18 -10.38
CA PRO A 504 -21.36 -3.83 -10.26
C PRO A 504 -19.90 -3.81 -9.82
N LEU A 505 -19.47 -4.76 -8.98
CA LEU A 505 -18.07 -4.92 -8.60
C LEU A 505 -17.23 -5.30 -9.80
N TYR A 506 -17.65 -6.32 -10.57
CA TYR A 506 -16.91 -6.73 -11.76
C TYR A 506 -16.81 -5.58 -12.76
N SER A 507 -17.91 -4.88 -13.01
CA SER A 507 -17.94 -3.69 -13.86
C SER A 507 -16.97 -2.61 -13.38
N GLN A 508 -16.92 -2.35 -12.07
CA GLN A 508 -16.00 -1.37 -11.49
C GLN A 508 -14.54 -1.80 -11.66
N VAL A 509 -14.20 -3.05 -11.32
CA VAL A 509 -12.83 -3.57 -11.47
C VAL A 509 -12.38 -3.51 -12.94
N LEU A 510 -13.21 -3.97 -13.85
CA LEU A 510 -12.93 -3.99 -15.29
C LEU A 510 -12.87 -2.58 -15.89
N SER A 511 -13.58 -1.60 -15.32
CA SER A 511 -13.52 -0.21 -15.79
C SER A 511 -12.19 0.48 -15.53
N PHE A 512 -11.36 -0.03 -14.61
CA PHE A 512 -10.02 0.50 -14.33
C PHE A 512 -8.93 -0.14 -15.20
N ALA A 513 -9.22 -1.24 -15.91
CA ALA A 513 -8.28 -1.86 -16.84
C ALA A 513 -8.15 -0.99 -18.10
N SER A 514 -6.92 -0.84 -18.62
CA SER A 514 -6.65 -0.12 -19.88
C SER A 514 -7.27 -0.85 -21.08
N ARG A 515 -7.54 -2.15 -20.95
CA ARG A 515 -8.07 -3.04 -22.00
C ARG A 515 -7.23 -2.93 -23.28
N ASP A 516 -5.92 -3.11 -23.11
CA ASP A 516 -4.96 -3.13 -24.21
C ASP A 516 -5.22 -4.32 -25.16
N ASP A 517 -4.48 -4.40 -26.27
CA ASP A 517 -4.77 -5.29 -27.41
C ASP A 517 -4.92 -6.79 -27.05
N HIS A 518 -4.39 -7.23 -25.91
CA HIS A 518 -4.43 -8.64 -25.47
C HIS A 518 -5.39 -8.91 -24.32
N PHE A 519 -5.94 -7.87 -23.67
CA PHE A 519 -6.73 -8.00 -22.45
C PHE A 519 -7.89 -8.99 -22.57
N ASP A 520 -8.79 -8.75 -23.53
CA ASP A 520 -10.00 -9.58 -23.72
C ASP A 520 -9.64 -11.02 -24.14
N ARG A 521 -8.52 -11.20 -24.86
CA ARG A 521 -8.03 -12.52 -25.28
C ARG A 521 -7.47 -13.32 -24.10
N VAL A 522 -6.65 -12.68 -23.26
CA VAL A 522 -6.06 -13.29 -22.07
C VAL A 522 -7.16 -13.62 -21.07
N LEU A 523 -7.99 -12.63 -20.71
CA LEU A 523 -9.08 -12.82 -19.74
C LEU A 523 -10.12 -13.82 -20.25
N GLY A 524 -10.50 -13.73 -21.52
CA GLY A 524 -11.46 -14.65 -22.15
C GLY A 524 -10.95 -16.09 -22.17
N THR A 525 -9.65 -16.29 -22.38
CA THR A 525 -9.02 -17.61 -22.25
C THR A 525 -9.13 -18.11 -20.82
N VAL A 526 -8.65 -17.33 -19.83
CA VAL A 526 -8.66 -17.72 -18.41
C VAL A 526 -10.04 -18.16 -17.92
N ILE A 527 -11.11 -17.46 -18.30
CA ILE A 527 -12.48 -17.82 -17.85
C ILE A 527 -13.09 -19.03 -18.58
N LEU A 528 -12.58 -19.38 -19.77
CA LEU A 528 -13.15 -20.42 -20.64
C LEU A 528 -12.34 -21.72 -20.68
N LEU A 529 -11.11 -21.74 -20.16
CA LEU A 529 -10.31 -22.97 -20.08
C LEU A 529 -11.06 -24.07 -19.32
N GLN A 530 -10.98 -25.31 -19.82
CA GLN A 530 -11.49 -26.51 -19.14
C GLN A 530 -10.78 -26.81 -17.82
N GLU A 531 -9.49 -26.49 -17.73
CA GLU A 531 -8.64 -26.62 -16.56
C GLU A 531 -7.74 -25.38 -16.49
N SER A 532 -7.61 -24.79 -15.31
CA SER A 532 -6.78 -23.60 -15.12
C SER A 532 -5.29 -23.92 -15.33
N LEU A 533 -4.60 -23.08 -16.08
CA LEU A 533 -3.18 -23.24 -16.39
C LEU A 533 -2.30 -22.29 -15.56
N PRO A 534 -1.07 -22.69 -15.21
CA PRO A 534 -0.07 -21.75 -14.69
C PRO A 534 0.35 -20.75 -15.77
N LEU A 535 0.89 -19.62 -15.33
CA LEU A 535 1.15 -18.48 -16.20
C LEU A 535 2.09 -18.77 -17.38
N PRO A 536 3.23 -19.50 -17.23
CA PRO A 536 4.07 -19.84 -18.37
C PRO A 536 3.35 -20.69 -19.41
N GLN A 537 2.49 -21.61 -18.97
CA GLN A 537 1.71 -22.46 -19.88
C GLN A 537 0.59 -21.69 -20.55
N LEU A 538 -0.01 -20.73 -19.86
CA LEU A 538 -1.00 -19.83 -20.44
C LEU A 538 -0.37 -18.96 -21.53
N SER A 539 0.81 -18.41 -21.28
CA SER A 539 1.61 -17.66 -22.28
C SER A 539 1.99 -18.54 -23.47
N HIS A 540 2.47 -19.77 -23.23
CA HIS A 540 2.76 -20.71 -24.31
C HIS A 540 1.51 -21.03 -25.14
N LEU A 541 0.37 -21.30 -24.49
CA LEU A 541 -0.89 -21.57 -25.18
C LEU A 541 -1.32 -20.40 -26.07
N LEU A 542 -1.29 -19.18 -25.52
CA LEU A 542 -1.69 -17.96 -26.23
C LEU A 542 -0.67 -17.49 -27.28
N GLN A 543 0.55 -18.01 -27.24
CA GLN A 543 1.70 -17.57 -28.04
C GLN A 543 1.96 -16.07 -27.87
N LEU A 544 1.96 -15.65 -26.62
CA LEU A 544 2.31 -14.31 -26.17
C LEU A 544 3.53 -14.40 -25.25
N GLU A 545 4.28 -13.32 -25.13
CA GLU A 545 5.35 -13.25 -24.15
C GLU A 545 4.76 -13.34 -22.72
N TYR A 546 5.55 -13.86 -21.78
CA TYR A 546 5.11 -14.05 -20.40
C TYR A 546 4.66 -12.73 -19.78
N GLU A 547 5.43 -11.67 -20.01
CA GLU A 547 5.19 -10.32 -19.51
C GLU A 547 3.90 -9.72 -20.06
N GLU A 548 3.57 -9.98 -21.33
CA GLU A 548 2.31 -9.51 -21.95
C GLU A 548 1.12 -10.12 -21.21
N VAL A 549 1.12 -11.43 -20.99
CA VAL A 549 0.03 -12.10 -20.26
C VAL A 549 -0.03 -11.64 -18.80
N LEU A 550 1.12 -11.50 -18.14
CA LEU A 550 1.19 -11.07 -16.75
C LEU A 550 0.60 -9.67 -16.57
N VAL A 551 0.97 -8.71 -17.42
CA VAL A 551 0.48 -7.33 -17.35
C VAL A 551 -1.05 -7.27 -17.47
N GLU A 552 -1.65 -8.04 -18.39
CA GLU A 552 -3.12 -8.09 -18.54
C GLU A 552 -3.82 -8.64 -17.30
N LEU A 553 -3.28 -9.72 -16.70
CA LEU A 553 -3.86 -10.32 -15.50
C LEU A 553 -3.71 -9.43 -14.27
N LEU A 554 -2.60 -8.69 -14.15
CA LEU A 554 -2.35 -7.79 -13.04
C LEU A 554 -3.33 -6.60 -13.00
N GLN A 555 -3.90 -6.20 -14.14
CA GLN A 555 -4.94 -5.16 -14.19
C GLN A 555 -6.22 -5.56 -13.44
N VAL A 556 -6.53 -6.86 -13.37
CA VAL A 556 -7.76 -7.41 -12.75
C VAL A 556 -7.48 -8.41 -11.62
N GLN A 557 -6.29 -8.34 -11.02
CA GLN A 557 -5.86 -9.16 -9.89
C GLN A 557 -6.73 -9.05 -8.61
N SER A 558 -7.67 -8.10 -8.56
CA SER A 558 -8.65 -8.02 -7.47
C SER A 558 -9.78 -9.06 -7.62
N VAL A 559 -10.00 -9.59 -8.83
CA VAL A 559 -11.02 -10.61 -9.15
C VAL A 559 -10.42 -11.92 -9.67
N LEU A 560 -9.09 -11.96 -9.87
CA LEU A 560 -8.32 -13.14 -10.20
C LEU A 560 -7.28 -13.43 -9.12
N LYS A 561 -7.10 -14.72 -8.80
CA LYS A 561 -5.93 -15.20 -8.09
C LYS A 561 -4.83 -15.47 -9.13
N VAL A 562 -3.96 -14.48 -9.30
CA VAL A 562 -2.73 -14.64 -10.09
C VAL A 562 -1.66 -15.16 -9.14
N PRO A 563 -1.25 -16.44 -9.24
CA PRO A 563 -0.25 -16.98 -8.35
C PRO A 563 1.11 -16.35 -8.60
N GLU A 564 1.90 -16.29 -7.53
CA GLU A 564 3.21 -15.66 -7.52
C GLU A 564 4.33 -16.65 -7.86
N ASP A 565 4.00 -17.95 -7.92
CA ASP A 565 4.87 -19.00 -8.45
C ASP A 565 4.35 -19.49 -9.81
N ASP A 566 5.28 -19.87 -10.69
CA ASP A 566 5.02 -20.35 -12.05
C ASP A 566 4.43 -21.78 -12.12
N LYS A 567 4.15 -22.41 -10.97
CA LYS A 567 3.67 -23.79 -10.88
C LYS A 567 2.17 -23.87 -10.61
N GLN A 568 1.62 -22.90 -9.89
CA GLN A 568 0.21 -22.81 -9.55
C GLN A 568 -0.59 -22.19 -10.68
N PRO A 569 -1.86 -22.59 -10.85
CA PRO A 569 -2.71 -22.08 -11.92
C PRO A 569 -3.31 -20.71 -11.60
N VAL A 570 -3.57 -19.90 -12.63
CA VAL A 570 -4.39 -18.68 -12.53
C VAL A 570 -5.84 -19.08 -12.28
N GLN A 571 -6.46 -18.55 -11.21
CA GLN A 571 -7.81 -18.93 -10.80
C GLN A 571 -8.74 -17.73 -10.69
N LEU A 572 -10.03 -17.94 -10.91
CA LEU A 572 -11.04 -16.92 -10.63
C LEU A 572 -11.25 -16.84 -9.11
N MET A 573 -11.37 -15.64 -8.56
CA MET A 573 -11.71 -15.48 -7.14
C MET A 573 -13.13 -15.96 -6.86
N HIS A 574 -14.04 -15.80 -7.82
CA HIS A 574 -15.43 -16.23 -7.71
C HIS A 574 -15.93 -16.78 -9.06
N THR A 575 -16.67 -17.89 -9.03
CA THR A 575 -17.16 -18.57 -10.23
C THR A 575 -18.10 -17.71 -11.07
N SER A 576 -18.90 -16.85 -10.44
CA SER A 576 -19.83 -15.95 -11.15
C SER A 576 -19.15 -14.87 -12.00
N LEU A 577 -17.82 -14.67 -11.90
CA LEU A 577 -17.09 -13.79 -12.82
C LEU A 577 -17.21 -14.29 -14.25
N ARG A 578 -17.11 -15.62 -14.45
CA ARG A 578 -17.33 -16.25 -15.75
C ARG A 578 -18.74 -15.95 -16.25
N ASP A 579 -19.76 -16.24 -15.44
CA ASP A 579 -21.16 -16.05 -15.83
C ASP A 579 -21.47 -14.59 -16.18
N PHE A 580 -20.88 -13.63 -15.46
CA PHE A 580 -20.99 -12.21 -15.76
C PHE A 580 -20.39 -11.88 -17.13
N LEU A 581 -19.13 -12.22 -17.36
CA LEU A 581 -18.40 -11.90 -18.59
C LEU A 581 -18.97 -12.60 -19.83
N THR A 582 -19.58 -13.78 -19.67
CA THR A 582 -20.18 -14.54 -20.78
C THR A 582 -21.67 -14.24 -21.01
N THR A 583 -22.26 -13.27 -20.30
CA THR A 583 -23.66 -12.85 -20.50
C THR A 583 -23.72 -11.40 -20.94
N GLU A 584 -24.15 -11.13 -22.18
CA GLU A 584 -24.11 -9.80 -22.80
C GLU A 584 -24.99 -8.78 -22.05
N GLU A 585 -26.19 -9.19 -21.62
CA GLU A 585 -27.13 -8.32 -20.91
C GLU A 585 -26.57 -7.85 -19.55
N ARG A 586 -25.70 -8.66 -18.94
CA ARG A 586 -25.09 -8.39 -17.63
C ARG A 586 -23.83 -7.56 -17.75
N SER A 587 -22.89 -7.97 -18.60
CA SER A 587 -21.56 -7.36 -18.71
C SER A 587 -21.48 -6.19 -19.70
N LYS A 588 -22.45 -6.07 -20.63
CA LYS A 588 -22.54 -4.97 -21.60
C LYS A 588 -21.23 -4.78 -22.36
N THR A 589 -20.54 -3.66 -22.12
CA THR A 589 -19.26 -3.33 -22.76
C THR A 589 -18.13 -4.28 -22.38
N PHE A 590 -18.28 -5.04 -21.28
CA PHE A 590 -17.30 -6.03 -20.83
C PHE A 590 -17.62 -7.45 -21.30
N PHE A 591 -18.62 -7.61 -22.19
CA PHE A 591 -19.00 -8.92 -22.70
C PHE A 591 -17.87 -9.57 -23.49
N ILE A 592 -17.53 -10.79 -23.07
CA ILE A 592 -16.58 -11.67 -23.75
C ILE A 592 -17.41 -12.69 -24.51
N ASN A 593 -17.36 -12.62 -25.85
CA ASN A 593 -18.08 -13.51 -26.75
C ASN A 593 -17.52 -14.94 -26.64
N PRO A 594 -18.24 -15.91 -26.02
CA PRO A 594 -17.68 -17.22 -25.76
C PRO A 594 -17.37 -18.03 -27.03
N PRO A 595 -18.24 -18.07 -28.07
CA PRO A 595 -17.89 -18.70 -29.34
C PRO A 595 -16.62 -18.14 -30.00
N ALA A 596 -16.43 -16.82 -30.02
CA ALA A 596 -15.24 -16.20 -30.61
C ALA A 596 -13.97 -16.55 -29.81
N CYS A 597 -14.04 -16.54 -28.47
CA CYS A 597 -12.93 -16.93 -27.64
C CYS A 597 -12.61 -18.43 -27.76
N HIS A 598 -13.62 -19.31 -27.80
CA HIS A 598 -13.41 -20.73 -28.06
C HIS A 598 -12.79 -20.99 -29.43
N ALA A 599 -13.14 -20.23 -30.46
CA ALA A 599 -12.47 -20.29 -31.77
C ALA A 599 -10.98 -19.93 -31.64
N GLY A 600 -10.64 -18.86 -30.94
CA GLY A 600 -9.26 -18.49 -30.63
C GLY A 600 -8.51 -19.59 -29.88
N ILE A 601 -9.09 -20.13 -28.79
CA ILE A 601 -8.48 -21.19 -27.99
C ILE A 601 -8.28 -22.47 -28.82
N THR A 602 -9.22 -22.84 -29.70
CA THR A 602 -9.06 -23.99 -30.61
C THR A 602 -7.88 -23.79 -31.54
N VAL A 603 -7.73 -22.60 -32.15
CA VAL A 603 -6.59 -22.28 -33.02
C VAL A 603 -5.28 -22.33 -32.26
N ASP A 604 -5.25 -21.75 -31.06
CA ASP A 604 -4.10 -21.70 -30.19
C ASP A 604 -3.66 -23.13 -29.77
N CYS A 605 -4.61 -23.99 -29.40
CA CYS A 605 -4.34 -25.40 -29.12
C CYS A 605 -3.77 -26.13 -30.34
N LEU A 606 -4.40 -25.98 -31.51
CA LEU A 606 -3.94 -26.65 -32.73
C LEU A 606 -2.54 -26.17 -33.11
N ARG A 607 -2.23 -24.88 -32.95
CA ARG A 607 -0.92 -24.34 -33.27
C ARG A 607 0.15 -24.80 -32.29
N VAL A 608 -0.12 -24.84 -30.97
CA VAL A 608 0.78 -25.48 -29.99
C VAL A 608 1.08 -26.93 -30.37
N ILE A 609 0.08 -27.70 -30.81
CA ILE A 609 0.30 -29.07 -31.27
C ILE A 609 1.18 -29.08 -32.54
N MET A 610 0.87 -28.23 -33.52
CA MET A 610 1.52 -28.21 -34.84
C MET A 610 2.96 -27.65 -34.84
N ASP A 611 3.29 -26.79 -33.89
CA ASP A 611 4.60 -26.16 -33.72
C ASP A 611 5.53 -26.98 -32.79
N HIS A 612 5.05 -28.11 -32.28
CA HIS A 612 5.88 -29.04 -31.50
C HIS A 612 7.02 -29.60 -32.35
N GLU A 613 8.25 -29.25 -32.00
CA GLU A 613 9.48 -29.65 -32.71
C GLU A 613 10.03 -31.02 -32.26
N GLY A 614 9.41 -31.67 -31.28
CA GLY A 614 9.86 -32.95 -30.74
C GLY A 614 9.38 -34.15 -31.57
N ASP A 615 10.28 -35.11 -31.80
CA ASP A 615 9.96 -36.39 -32.45
C ASP A 615 9.10 -37.34 -31.56
N THR A 616 8.82 -36.94 -30.31
CA THR A 616 8.15 -37.74 -29.26
C THR A 616 6.86 -37.08 -28.77
N PHE A 617 6.10 -37.78 -27.91
CA PHE A 617 4.81 -37.35 -27.32
C PHE A 617 4.80 -35.91 -26.80
N LEU A 618 3.61 -35.29 -26.80
CA LEU A 618 3.36 -34.01 -26.16
C LEU A 618 3.45 -34.16 -24.64
N ASP A 619 4.46 -33.54 -24.03
CA ASP A 619 4.82 -33.74 -22.62
C ASP A 619 4.79 -32.46 -21.77
N GLY A 620 4.84 -31.28 -22.40
CA GLY A 620 4.62 -30.02 -21.72
C GLY A 620 3.15 -29.81 -21.33
N LYS A 621 2.91 -29.08 -20.23
CA LYS A 621 1.56 -28.88 -19.68
C LYS A 621 0.61 -28.16 -20.64
N ALA A 622 1.11 -27.22 -21.46
CA ALA A 622 0.28 -26.51 -22.44
C ALA A 622 -0.06 -27.42 -23.63
N GLU A 623 0.88 -28.27 -24.03
CA GLU A 623 0.78 -29.26 -25.09
C GLU A 623 -0.17 -30.39 -24.71
N ILE A 624 -0.09 -30.87 -23.46
CA ILE A 624 -1.04 -31.82 -22.88
C ILE A 624 -2.43 -31.20 -22.88
N TYR A 625 -2.58 -29.96 -22.39
CA TYR A 625 -3.86 -29.27 -22.40
C TYR A 625 -4.44 -29.15 -23.82
N ALA A 626 -3.64 -28.66 -24.76
CA ALA A 626 -4.02 -28.50 -26.15
C ALA A 626 -4.47 -29.82 -26.77
N SER A 627 -3.70 -30.89 -26.54
CA SER A 627 -4.00 -32.24 -27.05
C SER A 627 -5.33 -32.80 -26.54
N GLN A 628 -5.73 -32.42 -25.32
CA GLN A 628 -6.91 -32.95 -24.64
C GLN A 628 -8.15 -32.07 -24.78
N ASN A 629 -8.02 -30.80 -25.19
CA ASN A 629 -9.13 -29.85 -25.07
C ASN A 629 -9.48 -29.10 -26.36
N TRP A 630 -8.66 -29.15 -27.42
CA TRP A 630 -8.97 -28.43 -28.67
C TRP A 630 -10.36 -28.79 -29.24
N TYR A 631 -10.73 -30.07 -29.17
CA TYR A 631 -12.02 -30.58 -29.65
C TYR A 631 -13.18 -30.22 -28.71
N GLN A 632 -12.93 -30.04 -27.41
CA GLN A 632 -13.96 -29.56 -26.48
C GLN A 632 -14.25 -28.08 -26.73
N HIS A 633 -13.22 -27.27 -26.97
CA HIS A 633 -13.39 -25.87 -27.36
C HIS A 633 -14.10 -25.77 -28.71
N PHE A 634 -13.75 -26.62 -29.67
CA PHE A 634 -14.43 -26.66 -30.95
C PHE A 634 -15.90 -27.09 -30.82
N LEU A 635 -16.20 -28.07 -29.95
CA LEU A 635 -17.57 -28.45 -29.63
C LEU A 635 -18.38 -27.24 -29.12
N ASN A 636 -17.83 -26.46 -28.20
CA ASN A 636 -18.52 -25.29 -27.64
C ASN A 636 -18.80 -24.19 -28.67
N ILE A 637 -18.09 -24.16 -29.81
CA ILE A 637 -18.42 -23.31 -30.95
C ILE A 637 -19.64 -23.88 -31.69
N VAL A 638 -19.63 -25.19 -31.94
CA VAL A 638 -20.66 -25.87 -32.76
C VAL A 638 -21.92 -26.31 -31.98
N THR A 639 -21.98 -26.06 -30.68
CA THR A 639 -23.20 -26.24 -29.88
C THR A 639 -23.79 -24.91 -29.41
N GLY A 640 -23.18 -23.79 -29.78
CA GLY A 640 -23.62 -22.45 -29.38
C GLY A 640 -24.88 -21.98 -30.12
N GLU A 641 -25.64 -21.10 -29.47
CA GLU A 641 -26.72 -20.35 -30.14
C GLU A 641 -26.14 -19.53 -31.30
N ASN A 642 -26.86 -19.44 -32.43
CA ASN A 642 -26.42 -18.74 -33.65
C ASN A 642 -25.20 -19.35 -34.38
N ILE A 643 -24.96 -20.65 -34.25
CA ILE A 643 -23.89 -21.39 -34.96
C ILE A 643 -23.71 -21.05 -36.45
N ASN A 644 -24.78 -20.89 -37.22
CA ASN A 644 -24.67 -20.55 -38.64
C ASN A 644 -24.05 -19.15 -38.84
N ILE A 645 -24.26 -18.22 -37.92
CA ILE A 645 -23.65 -16.89 -37.96
C ILE A 645 -22.16 -17.01 -37.56
N VAL A 646 -21.87 -17.80 -36.53
CA VAL A 646 -20.50 -17.99 -36.02
C VAL A 646 -19.62 -18.72 -37.04
N LEU A 647 -20.06 -19.84 -37.61
CA LEU A 647 -19.29 -20.62 -38.59
C LEU A 647 -19.01 -19.87 -39.89
N ASN A 648 -19.89 -18.93 -40.26
CA ASN A 648 -19.71 -18.06 -41.43
C ASN A 648 -19.05 -16.71 -41.07
N SER A 649 -18.67 -16.51 -39.81
CA SER A 649 -17.97 -15.30 -39.36
C SER A 649 -16.47 -15.36 -39.70
N PRO A 650 -15.82 -14.20 -39.92
CA PRO A 650 -14.37 -14.14 -40.11
C PRO A 650 -13.56 -14.80 -38.97
N SER A 651 -14.10 -14.85 -37.75
CA SER A 651 -13.46 -15.50 -36.60
C SER A 651 -13.34 -17.02 -36.70
N CYS A 652 -14.14 -17.69 -37.53
CA CYS A 652 -14.04 -19.15 -37.73
C CYS A 652 -13.11 -19.55 -38.88
N ASN A 653 -12.77 -18.64 -39.80
CA ASN A 653 -11.84 -18.94 -40.90
C ASN A 653 -10.48 -19.47 -40.42
N PRO A 654 -9.85 -18.90 -39.37
CA PRO A 654 -8.61 -19.46 -38.82
C PRO A 654 -8.78 -20.88 -38.28
N VAL A 655 -9.93 -21.20 -37.66
CA VAL A 655 -10.22 -22.55 -37.15
C VAL A 655 -10.24 -23.56 -38.30
N ILE A 656 -10.97 -23.25 -39.38
CA ILE A 656 -11.09 -24.13 -40.55
C ILE A 656 -9.71 -24.38 -41.17
N ARG A 657 -8.92 -23.31 -41.36
CA ARG A 657 -7.53 -23.43 -41.88
C ARG A 657 -6.66 -24.28 -40.95
N SER A 658 -6.69 -24.03 -39.64
CA SER A 658 -5.90 -24.79 -38.68
C SER A 658 -6.29 -26.27 -38.64
N LEU A 659 -7.58 -26.61 -38.79
CA LEU A 659 -8.03 -28.01 -38.87
C LEU A 659 -7.57 -28.69 -40.17
N GLU A 660 -7.62 -27.98 -41.29
CA GLU A 660 -7.10 -28.48 -42.57
C GLU A 660 -5.59 -28.77 -42.48
N GLU A 661 -4.82 -27.81 -41.97
CA GLU A 661 -3.37 -27.97 -41.78
C GLU A 661 -3.05 -29.10 -40.79
N PHE A 662 -3.76 -29.16 -39.67
CA PHE A 662 -3.57 -30.17 -38.64
C PHE A 662 -3.77 -31.58 -39.20
N ARG A 663 -4.84 -31.79 -39.99
CA ARG A 663 -5.13 -33.07 -40.65
C ARG A 663 -4.01 -33.51 -41.61
N LEU A 664 -3.39 -32.55 -42.31
CA LEU A 664 -2.41 -32.83 -43.37
C LEU A 664 -0.97 -33.01 -42.86
N ARG A 665 -0.66 -32.54 -41.65
CA ARG A 665 0.69 -32.65 -41.06
C ARG A 665 0.93 -34.02 -40.43
N GLN A 666 2.18 -34.50 -40.48
CA GLN A 666 2.62 -35.72 -39.79
C GLN A 666 2.38 -35.67 -38.27
N ILE A 667 2.30 -34.45 -37.71
CA ILE A 667 2.01 -34.19 -36.30
C ILE A 667 0.65 -34.74 -35.83
N PHE A 668 -0.27 -35.01 -36.76
CA PHE A 668 -1.55 -35.64 -36.44
C PHE A 668 -1.36 -37.03 -35.83
N ASP A 669 -0.50 -37.86 -36.43
CA ASP A 669 -0.19 -39.19 -35.88
C ASP A 669 0.45 -39.10 -34.50
N LEU A 670 1.27 -38.07 -34.27
CA LEU A 670 1.85 -37.80 -32.96
C LEU A 670 0.78 -37.48 -31.91
N TRP A 671 -0.19 -36.63 -32.26
CA TRP A 671 -1.33 -36.32 -31.40
C TRP A 671 -2.17 -37.58 -31.12
N VAL A 672 -2.52 -38.36 -32.15
CA VAL A 672 -3.27 -39.61 -32.00
C VAL A 672 -2.56 -40.56 -31.03
N ASN A 673 -1.25 -40.74 -31.23
CA ASN A 673 -0.44 -41.59 -30.38
C ASN A 673 -0.37 -41.09 -28.93
N THR A 674 -0.29 -39.77 -28.74
CA THR A 674 -0.31 -39.11 -27.42
C THR A 674 -1.61 -39.41 -26.69
N VAL A 675 -2.76 -39.14 -27.32
CA VAL A 675 -4.08 -39.33 -26.67
C VAL A 675 -4.35 -40.81 -26.37
N ILE A 676 -3.97 -41.74 -27.26
CA ILE A 676 -4.20 -43.18 -27.04
C ILE A 676 -3.35 -43.73 -25.87
N LEU A 677 -2.16 -43.18 -25.64
CA LEU A 677 -1.34 -43.57 -24.48
C LEU A 677 -1.83 -43.03 -23.14
N GLN A 678 -2.73 -42.05 -23.16
CA GLN A 678 -3.32 -41.52 -21.95
C GLN A 678 -4.39 -42.49 -21.38
N ARG A 679 -5.03 -42.09 -20.28
CA ARG A 679 -6.04 -42.92 -19.61
C ARG A 679 -7.19 -43.26 -20.56
N ARG A 680 -7.72 -44.49 -20.47
CA ARG A 680 -8.87 -44.97 -21.29
C ARG A 680 -10.08 -44.02 -21.28
N GLN A 681 -10.27 -43.27 -20.19
CA GLN A 681 -11.34 -42.27 -20.09
C GLN A 681 -11.13 -41.08 -21.05
N ILE A 682 -9.88 -40.64 -21.27
CA ILE A 682 -9.57 -39.52 -22.16
C ILE A 682 -9.84 -39.90 -23.61
N VAL A 683 -9.41 -41.10 -24.03
CA VAL A 683 -9.71 -41.63 -25.37
C VAL A 683 -11.22 -41.70 -25.62
N ARG A 684 -11.98 -42.24 -24.65
CA ARG A 684 -13.45 -42.31 -24.74
C ARG A 684 -14.09 -40.92 -24.81
N ARG A 685 -13.58 -39.96 -24.03
CA ARG A 685 -14.06 -38.57 -24.04
C ARG A 685 -13.81 -37.91 -25.40
N ALA A 686 -12.60 -38.05 -25.94
CA ALA A 686 -12.25 -37.52 -27.27
C ALA A 686 -13.18 -38.08 -28.35
N LEU A 687 -13.38 -39.40 -28.39
CA LEU A 687 -14.28 -40.06 -29.34
C LEU A 687 -15.74 -39.61 -29.19
N SER A 688 -16.20 -39.46 -27.95
CA SER A 688 -17.56 -38.98 -27.67
C SER A 688 -17.77 -37.57 -28.20
N ILE A 689 -16.82 -36.66 -27.92
CA ILE A 689 -16.92 -35.26 -28.34
C ILE A 689 -16.81 -35.12 -29.86
N LEU A 690 -15.90 -35.86 -30.52
CA LEU A 690 -15.81 -35.85 -31.99
C LEU A 690 -17.10 -36.35 -32.65
N ASN A 691 -17.75 -37.37 -32.07
CA ASN A 691 -19.07 -37.83 -32.53
C ASN A 691 -20.13 -36.74 -32.38
N GLU A 692 -20.13 -36.04 -31.23
CA GLU A 692 -21.08 -34.97 -30.94
C GLU A 692 -20.90 -33.77 -31.87
N ILE A 693 -19.65 -33.41 -32.20
CA ILE A 693 -19.33 -32.39 -33.21
C ILE A 693 -19.93 -32.78 -34.56
N ILE A 694 -19.72 -34.02 -35.01
CA ILE A 694 -20.25 -34.51 -36.30
C ILE A 694 -21.78 -34.51 -36.31
N GLN A 695 -22.41 -34.95 -35.22
CA GLN A 695 -23.86 -34.91 -35.09
C GLN A 695 -24.40 -33.48 -35.16
N SER A 696 -23.73 -32.55 -34.46
CA SER A 696 -24.10 -31.12 -34.44
C SER A 696 -23.98 -30.51 -35.84
N LEU A 697 -22.85 -30.72 -36.53
CA LEU A 697 -22.64 -30.22 -37.89
C LEU A 697 -23.65 -30.79 -38.90
N ASN A 698 -24.03 -32.07 -38.78
CA ASN A 698 -25.02 -32.70 -39.66
C ASN A 698 -26.44 -32.11 -39.51
N GLN A 699 -26.75 -31.48 -38.38
CA GLN A 699 -28.04 -30.84 -38.14
C GLN A 699 -28.15 -29.43 -38.72
N LEU A 700 -27.05 -28.86 -39.22
CA LEU A 700 -27.00 -27.48 -39.70
C LEU A 700 -27.38 -27.36 -41.17
N GLN A 701 -28.08 -26.27 -41.48
CA GLN A 701 -28.33 -25.82 -42.84
C GLN A 701 -27.36 -24.65 -43.14
N ASN A 702 -26.53 -24.78 -44.18
CA ASN A 702 -25.52 -23.81 -44.64
C ASN A 702 -24.29 -23.60 -43.73
N TYR A 703 -23.35 -24.54 -43.78
CA TYR A 703 -22.00 -24.46 -43.21
C TYR A 703 -20.94 -24.87 -44.25
N PRO A 704 -19.65 -24.56 -44.05
CA PRO A 704 -18.58 -24.98 -44.97
C PRO A 704 -18.51 -26.52 -45.01
N VAL A 705 -18.87 -27.12 -46.15
CA VAL A 705 -18.97 -28.58 -46.30
C VAL A 705 -17.63 -29.27 -46.01
N GLU A 706 -16.54 -28.58 -46.29
CA GLU A 706 -15.16 -29.00 -46.01
C GLU A 706 -14.91 -29.25 -44.52
N LEU A 707 -15.56 -28.49 -43.63
CA LEU A 707 -15.38 -28.61 -42.18
C LEU A 707 -15.87 -29.96 -41.65
N LEU A 708 -17.04 -30.42 -42.09
CA LEU A 708 -17.55 -31.73 -41.72
C LEU A 708 -16.63 -32.84 -42.25
N GLN A 709 -16.13 -32.69 -43.47
CA GLN A 709 -15.19 -33.65 -44.06
C GLN A 709 -13.90 -33.74 -43.22
N TYR A 710 -13.32 -32.60 -42.82
CA TYR A 710 -12.10 -32.58 -42.01
C TYR A 710 -12.28 -33.29 -40.68
N ILE A 711 -13.37 -33.04 -39.95
CA ILE A 711 -13.64 -33.69 -38.66
C ILE A 711 -13.92 -35.18 -38.83
N GLN A 712 -14.66 -35.59 -39.88
CA GLN A 712 -14.89 -37.00 -40.18
C GLN A 712 -13.59 -37.74 -40.51
N ASP A 713 -12.67 -37.11 -41.25
CA ASP A 713 -11.36 -37.70 -41.56
C ASP A 713 -10.52 -37.88 -40.29
N ILE A 714 -10.46 -36.83 -39.45
CA ILE A 714 -9.78 -36.87 -38.15
C ILE A 714 -10.33 -38.00 -37.28
N GLN A 715 -11.66 -38.10 -37.16
CA GLN A 715 -12.29 -39.14 -36.35
C GLN A 715 -12.01 -40.55 -36.88
N LYS A 716 -12.19 -40.79 -38.19
CA LYS A 716 -11.96 -42.11 -38.81
C LYS A 716 -10.54 -42.59 -38.58
N HIS A 717 -9.56 -41.70 -38.74
CA HIS A 717 -8.16 -42.07 -38.51
C HIS A 717 -7.88 -42.34 -37.03
N PHE A 718 -8.42 -41.50 -36.13
CA PHE A 718 -8.30 -41.70 -34.69
C PHE A 718 -8.94 -43.04 -34.23
N ASP A 719 -10.12 -43.38 -34.74
CA ASP A 719 -10.80 -44.66 -34.51
C ASP A 719 -9.95 -45.84 -34.99
N LEU A 720 -9.41 -45.77 -36.21
CA LEU A 720 -8.57 -46.82 -36.78
C LEU A 720 -7.33 -47.10 -35.92
N VAL A 721 -6.57 -46.06 -35.57
CA VAL A 721 -5.35 -46.20 -34.78
C VAL A 721 -5.66 -46.66 -33.36
N SER A 722 -6.73 -46.15 -32.75
CA SER A 722 -7.16 -46.58 -31.41
C SER A 722 -7.58 -48.05 -31.38
N ALA A 723 -8.29 -48.53 -32.41
CA ALA A 723 -8.70 -49.93 -32.55
C ALA A 723 -7.50 -50.85 -32.76
N ILE A 724 -6.56 -50.49 -33.65
CA ILE A 724 -5.32 -51.25 -33.88
C ILE A 724 -4.54 -51.38 -32.57
N ARG A 725 -4.38 -50.30 -31.82
CA ARG A 725 -3.61 -50.30 -30.57
C ARG A 725 -4.28 -51.09 -29.45
N LEU A 726 -5.61 -51.02 -29.35
CA LEU A 726 -6.37 -51.87 -28.44
C LEU A 726 -6.20 -53.35 -28.79
N MET A 727 -6.26 -53.71 -30.07
CA MET A 727 -6.00 -55.07 -30.54
C MET A 727 -4.58 -55.55 -30.19
N CYS A 728 -3.55 -54.73 -30.44
CA CYS A 728 -2.17 -55.05 -30.09
C CYS A 728 -1.96 -55.24 -28.58
N ASN A 729 -2.58 -54.41 -27.73
CA ASN A 729 -2.51 -54.54 -26.27
C ASN A 729 -3.23 -55.78 -25.74
N SER A 730 -4.31 -56.23 -26.40
CA SER A 730 -4.96 -57.50 -26.06
C SER A 730 -4.16 -58.73 -26.51
N ILE A 731 -3.27 -58.59 -27.50
CA ILE A 731 -2.38 -59.67 -27.96
C ILE A 731 -1.16 -59.80 -27.03
N SER A 732 -0.63 -58.70 -26.51
CA SER A 732 0.51 -58.71 -25.56
C SER A 732 0.17 -59.14 -24.12
N LEU A 733 -1.12 -59.26 -23.77
CA LEU A 733 -1.59 -59.84 -22.51
C LEU A 733 -1.85 -61.37 -22.60
N VAL A 734 -1.75 -61.96 -23.79
CA VAL A 734 -2.01 -63.38 -24.07
C VAL A 734 -0.71 -64.16 -24.39
N SER A 735 0.40 -63.45 -24.60
CA SER A 735 1.78 -63.99 -24.58
C SER A 735 2.40 -63.80 -23.21
#